data_AF-A0A7S1WQ15-F1
#
_entry.id   AF-A0A7S1WQ15-F1
#
_cell.length_a   1.000
_cell.length_b   1.000
_cell.length_c   1.000
_cell.angle_alpha   90.00
_cell.angle_beta   90.00
_cell.angle_gamma   90.00
#
_symmetry.space_group_name_H-M   'P 1'
#
loop_
_entity.id
_entity.type
_entity.pdbx_description
1 polymer ?
#
loop_
_entity_poly.entity_id
_entity_poly.type
_entity_poly.pdbx_seq_one_letter_code
_entity_poly.pdbx_strand_id
1 'polypeptide(L)'
;MGTAGERSRSPRISEHSSKLLDGKKVAAQLCNDIRASSLELQSKYGFVPGLVIIEVGDHQYGKLLQCFSGLDGPDSVEEREMHHTNYASLKAKMAERCAMRVQLMRFSESVSQERLLKMIEGLMADNDVHGILVELPLPPHLDETQLLQAIGPSKDVDGFSFPNLGRLLAGGGYKYGMEPTARPAVPTAIMELLLRSGVALAGKTAVVLGRSNTVGAPVAALLMAHDCTVTVCHSQTPDLEGTVRRADILVACAGRPQMVRGSWIKPGAVVVDVGMNSAADSKTGSVGIVGDVCFDEAVKVASKIAPVPGGMGHMSFAVLLRNALNLARQARSLTKIGIGPSGHETFRCADQLLFPDIGLKVPRILLPRKGLDLTKWCVVACDQYTSQPEYWKDVKDFVGEAPSTLHLIFPEVYLGDKRHNQLIIQGIKNKMYEFDRDRLLVPQHPGFVLIDRKTPLVESRKGLLVALDLELYSFEKGSQSLIRPTEKTIPDRLPPRILIREQAPLELPHILVLIDDPEQTVIEPLMAKKGSFEQLYDFDLMKKSGHLAGWHVAASDSVDGIVRALRRLADPQRFRSRYGARADQGPILFPVGDGNHSLATAKRCWEDLKMRGADPERHPARHALVELVNIHDPGMTFEPIHRLVFGVDVERALKAMAKDFEARGWGPVRVVEGASLASTPASGGSHRVEFRTRGRRGLVVAERPSMVLEAATLTAWLDPYLAATEGSSVDYVHGEDVIAARTAEAGTTLALLLPIMDKNDLVKTVVQEGGPPRQNLPM
;
A
#
# COMPACT_ATOMS: atom_id res chain seq x y z
N MET A 1 -42.04 34.73 -52.51
CA MET A 1 -42.00 33.30 -52.21
C MET A 1 -40.61 32.79 -52.55
N GLY A 2 -39.69 32.84 -51.57
CA GLY A 2 -38.30 32.42 -51.73
C GLY A 2 -38.06 31.21 -50.82
N THR A 3 -37.59 30.12 -51.42
CA THR A 3 -37.38 28.82 -50.81
C THR A 3 -36.35 28.86 -49.69
N ALA A 4 -36.72 28.34 -48.52
CA ALA A 4 -35.84 28.18 -47.37
C ALA A 4 -34.69 27.23 -47.73
N GLY A 5 -33.45 27.75 -47.66
CA GLY A 5 -32.25 26.93 -47.77
C GLY A 5 -32.12 26.03 -46.54
N GLU A 6 -32.22 24.73 -46.76
CA GLU A 6 -31.86 23.72 -45.77
C GLU A 6 -30.40 23.92 -45.34
N ARG A 7 -30.21 24.27 -44.06
CA ARG A 7 -28.91 24.23 -43.41
C ARG A 7 -28.46 22.78 -43.33
N SER A 8 -27.46 22.43 -44.13
CA SER A 8 -26.72 21.17 -44.10
C SER A 8 -26.19 20.86 -42.68
N ARG A 9 -26.96 20.11 -41.88
CA ARG A 9 -26.42 19.35 -40.74
C ARG A 9 -25.44 18.30 -41.29
N SER A 10 -24.25 18.18 -40.69
CA SER A 10 -23.21 17.20 -41.08
C SER A 10 -23.75 15.76 -41.08
N PRO A 11 -24.03 15.14 -42.24
CA PRO A 11 -24.74 13.85 -42.30
C PRO A 11 -23.87 12.65 -41.90
N ARG A 12 -22.53 12.79 -41.87
CA ARG A 12 -21.59 11.65 -41.96
C ARG A 12 -21.28 10.88 -40.68
N ILE A 13 -21.47 11.46 -39.50
CA ILE A 13 -21.11 10.81 -38.22
C ILE A 13 -22.24 9.88 -37.72
N SER A 14 -23.49 10.15 -38.12
CA SER A 14 -24.67 9.44 -37.60
C SER A 14 -24.78 7.98 -38.04
N GLU A 15 -24.38 7.66 -39.28
CA GLU A 15 -24.50 6.30 -39.87
C GLU A 15 -23.52 5.27 -39.29
N HIS A 16 -22.46 5.72 -38.59
CA HIS A 16 -21.41 4.84 -38.07
C HIS A 16 -21.15 5.02 -36.56
N SER A 17 -22.12 5.57 -35.83
CA SER A 17 -22.00 5.92 -34.41
C SER A 17 -21.48 4.78 -33.51
N SER A 18 -21.85 3.53 -33.79
CA SER A 18 -21.41 2.35 -33.02
C SER A 18 -19.93 2.00 -33.17
N LYS A 19 -19.26 2.50 -34.22
CA LYS A 19 -17.82 2.28 -34.48
C LYS A 19 -16.94 3.40 -33.92
N LEU A 20 -17.50 4.46 -33.37
CA LEU A 20 -16.71 5.62 -32.96
C LEU A 20 -16.09 5.41 -31.58
N LEU A 21 -14.79 5.66 -31.47
CA LEU A 21 -14.13 5.91 -30.20
C LEU A 21 -14.42 7.36 -29.80
N ASP A 22 -15.52 7.57 -29.07
CA ASP A 22 -16.01 8.90 -28.69
C ASP A 22 -15.15 9.51 -27.57
N GLY A 23 -14.03 10.12 -27.98
CA GLY A 23 -13.11 10.80 -27.08
C GLY A 23 -13.74 11.99 -26.34
N LYS A 24 -14.76 12.64 -26.92
CA LYS A 24 -15.47 13.73 -26.26
C LYS A 24 -16.27 13.22 -25.06
N LYS A 25 -17.03 12.14 -25.23
CA LYS A 25 -17.77 11.50 -24.15
C LYS A 25 -16.84 11.03 -23.04
N VAL A 26 -15.75 10.36 -23.40
CA VAL A 26 -14.78 9.85 -22.41
C VAL A 26 -14.07 11.00 -21.68
N ALA A 27 -13.67 12.05 -22.38
CA ALA A 27 -13.06 13.23 -21.76
C ALA A 27 -14.02 13.94 -20.79
N ALA A 28 -15.30 14.05 -21.14
CA ALA A 28 -16.31 14.64 -20.26
C ALA A 28 -16.48 13.84 -18.95
N GLN A 29 -16.51 12.50 -19.05
CA GLN A 29 -16.54 11.63 -17.86
C GLN A 29 -15.30 11.85 -16.99
N LEU A 30 -14.11 11.83 -17.60
CA LEU A 30 -12.86 12.04 -16.88
C LEU A 30 -12.80 13.43 -16.21
N CYS A 31 -13.25 14.49 -16.88
CA CYS A 31 -13.34 15.83 -16.29
C CYS A 31 -14.30 15.88 -15.09
N ASN A 32 -15.42 15.15 -15.13
CA ASN A 32 -16.33 15.06 -13.98
C ASN A 32 -15.68 14.35 -12.80
N ASP A 33 -14.96 13.25 -13.05
CA ASP A 33 -14.21 12.51 -12.01
C ASP A 33 -13.14 13.40 -11.36
N ILE A 34 -12.41 14.16 -12.19
CA ILE A 34 -11.40 15.12 -11.75
C ILE A 34 -12.05 16.23 -10.92
N ARG A 35 -13.16 16.82 -11.38
CA ARG A 35 -13.87 17.87 -10.66
C ARG A 35 -14.33 17.39 -9.28
N ALA A 36 -14.96 16.23 -9.21
CA ALA A 36 -15.41 15.64 -7.95
C ALA A 36 -14.23 15.44 -6.98
N SER A 37 -13.11 14.93 -7.49
CA SER A 37 -11.90 14.71 -6.71
C SER A 37 -11.24 16.02 -6.24
N SER A 38 -11.19 17.06 -7.08
CA SER A 38 -10.68 18.39 -6.71
C SER A 38 -11.53 19.02 -5.61
N LEU A 39 -12.86 18.90 -5.69
CA LEU A 39 -13.78 19.39 -4.64
C LEU A 39 -13.64 18.59 -3.35
N GLU A 40 -13.41 17.27 -3.42
CA GLU A 40 -13.08 16.46 -2.26
C GLU A 40 -11.80 16.97 -1.59
N LEU A 41 -10.74 17.26 -2.37
CA LEU A 41 -9.49 17.78 -1.82
C LEU A 41 -9.67 19.10 -1.07
N GLN A 42 -10.46 20.01 -1.63
CA GLN A 42 -10.77 21.28 -0.99
C GLN A 42 -11.55 21.05 0.32
N SER A 43 -12.61 20.25 0.27
CA SER A 43 -13.49 20.01 1.43
C SER A 43 -12.82 19.25 2.57
N LYS A 44 -11.96 18.27 2.26
CA LYS A 44 -11.39 17.33 3.23
C LYS A 44 -9.99 17.70 3.69
N TYR A 45 -9.19 18.33 2.83
CA TYR A 45 -7.78 18.65 3.10
C TYR A 45 -7.47 20.15 2.99
N GLY A 46 -8.45 20.98 2.61
CA GLY A 46 -8.32 22.44 2.63
C GLY A 46 -7.42 23.02 1.55
N PHE A 47 -7.16 22.29 0.44
CA PHE A 47 -6.34 22.81 -0.66
C PHE A 47 -6.95 22.57 -2.03
N VAL A 48 -6.57 23.42 -2.99
CA VAL A 48 -7.06 23.39 -4.38
C VAL A 48 -5.87 23.10 -5.31
N PRO A 49 -5.97 22.14 -6.23
CA PRO A 49 -4.91 21.89 -7.21
C PRO A 49 -4.60 23.16 -8.03
N GLY A 50 -3.32 23.46 -8.21
CA GLY A 50 -2.83 24.67 -8.87
C GLY A 50 -2.10 24.34 -10.17
N LEU A 51 -2.53 24.91 -11.29
CA LEU A 51 -1.94 24.74 -12.61
C LEU A 51 -1.50 26.09 -13.20
N VAL A 52 -0.26 26.15 -13.68
CA VAL A 52 0.25 27.29 -14.45
C VAL A 52 0.44 26.88 -15.90
N ILE A 53 -0.04 27.70 -16.82
CA ILE A 53 0.11 27.51 -18.27
C ILE A 53 0.92 28.69 -18.80
N ILE A 54 2.04 28.40 -19.46
CA ILE A 54 2.96 29.36 -20.06
C ILE A 54 2.75 29.32 -21.58
N GLU A 55 2.41 30.46 -22.15
CA GLU A 55 2.26 30.65 -23.59
C GLU A 55 3.23 31.72 -24.09
N VAL A 56 3.90 31.46 -25.22
CA VAL A 56 4.84 32.39 -25.85
C VAL A 56 4.42 32.65 -27.30
N GLY A 57 3.98 33.87 -27.59
CA GLY A 57 3.47 34.27 -28.91
C GLY A 57 1.96 34.15 -29.07
N ASP A 58 1.46 34.37 -30.29
CA ASP A 58 0.04 34.22 -30.64
C ASP A 58 -0.16 33.02 -31.56
N HIS A 59 -0.59 31.89 -30.97
CA HIS A 59 -0.92 30.71 -31.76
C HIS A 59 -2.35 30.78 -32.27
N GLN A 60 -2.51 31.26 -33.50
CA GLN A 60 -3.81 31.26 -34.17
C GLN A 60 -4.10 29.89 -34.81
N TYR A 61 -4.80 29.04 -34.06
CA TYR A 61 -5.45 27.86 -34.63
C TYR A 61 -6.80 28.28 -35.22
N GLY A 62 -7.10 27.86 -36.46
CA GLY A 62 -8.34 28.20 -37.17
C GLY A 62 -9.62 27.78 -36.41
N LYS A 63 -10.81 28.11 -36.95
CA LYS A 63 -12.13 27.84 -36.31
C LYS A 63 -12.21 26.45 -35.67
N LEU A 64 -12.00 26.38 -34.35
CA LEU A 64 -12.24 25.18 -33.56
C LEU A 64 -13.72 25.16 -33.19
N LEU A 65 -14.35 23.98 -33.35
CA LEU A 65 -15.76 23.80 -33.02
C LEU A 65 -16.05 24.17 -31.56
N GLN A 66 -17.15 24.89 -31.33
CA GLN A 66 -17.81 24.99 -30.02
C GLN A 66 -18.21 23.58 -29.56
N CYS A 67 -17.35 22.93 -28.77
CA CYS A 67 -17.49 21.49 -28.47
C CYS A 67 -17.68 21.18 -26.98
N PHE A 68 -18.25 22.09 -26.19
CA PHE A 68 -18.54 21.84 -24.77
C PHE A 68 -19.98 22.19 -24.33
N SER A 69 -20.98 21.94 -25.18
CA SER A 69 -22.41 22.05 -24.84
C SER A 69 -22.98 20.90 -24.01
N GLY A 70 -22.16 20.21 -23.20
CA GLY A 70 -22.55 18.96 -22.51
C GLY A 70 -22.33 18.93 -21.00
N LEU A 71 -21.91 20.05 -20.39
CA LEU A 71 -21.69 20.18 -18.95
C LEU A 71 -22.59 21.24 -18.30
N ASP A 72 -23.36 21.97 -19.11
CA ASP A 72 -24.34 22.94 -18.63
C ASP A 72 -25.69 22.24 -18.51
N GLY A 73 -26.42 22.49 -17.40
CA GLY A 73 -27.80 22.06 -17.24
C GLY A 73 -28.72 22.64 -18.34
N PRO A 74 -30.04 22.35 -18.30
CA PRO A 74 -30.94 22.60 -19.43
C PRO A 74 -31.10 24.07 -19.87
N ASP A 75 -30.54 25.05 -19.18
CA ASP A 75 -30.84 26.46 -19.41
C ASP A 75 -29.60 27.35 -19.63
N SER A 76 -29.48 27.82 -20.87
CA SER A 76 -28.93 29.11 -21.31
C SER A 76 -27.42 29.40 -21.18
N VAL A 77 -26.69 29.21 -22.28
CA VAL A 77 -25.74 30.22 -22.77
C VAL A 77 -26.00 30.39 -24.28
N GLU A 78 -26.37 31.60 -24.69
CA GLU A 78 -26.55 31.95 -26.11
C GLU A 78 -25.30 31.58 -26.92
N GLU A 79 -25.50 30.90 -28.05
CA GLU A 79 -24.51 30.60 -29.08
C GLU A 79 -23.90 31.89 -29.65
N ARG A 80 -22.94 32.51 -28.95
CA ARG A 80 -22.06 33.51 -29.57
C ARG A 80 -20.88 32.77 -30.18
N GLU A 81 -20.83 32.78 -31.52
CA GLU A 81 -19.76 32.20 -32.34
C GLU A 81 -18.37 32.49 -31.72
N MET A 82 -17.71 31.44 -31.26
CA MET A 82 -16.38 31.53 -30.66
C MET A 82 -15.34 31.52 -31.79
N HIS A 83 -15.18 32.64 -32.49
CA HIS A 83 -14.14 32.79 -33.51
C HIS A 83 -12.77 32.97 -32.83
N HIS A 84 -11.81 32.09 -33.16
CA HIS A 84 -10.40 32.13 -32.76
C HIS A 84 -10.11 31.95 -31.25
N THR A 85 -10.02 30.70 -30.79
CA THR A 85 -9.49 30.40 -29.44
C THR A 85 -8.18 29.63 -29.51
N ASN A 86 -7.13 30.23 -28.97
CA ASN A 86 -5.84 29.62 -28.70
C ASN A 86 -6.00 28.47 -27.65
N TYR A 87 -5.29 27.34 -27.85
CA TYR A 87 -5.35 26.13 -27.02
C TYR A 87 -5.08 26.38 -25.54
N ALA A 88 -4.15 27.27 -25.19
CA ALA A 88 -3.82 27.59 -23.81
C ALA A 88 -5.04 28.16 -23.06
N SER A 89 -5.84 28.98 -23.73
CA SER A 89 -7.07 29.56 -23.17
C SER A 89 -8.16 28.50 -22.96
N LEU A 90 -8.25 27.51 -23.86
CA LEU A 90 -9.18 26.40 -23.72
C LEU A 90 -8.79 25.49 -22.55
N LYS A 91 -7.50 25.14 -22.43
CA LYS A 91 -6.96 24.34 -21.32
C LYS A 91 -7.22 25.03 -19.97
N ALA A 92 -7.02 26.36 -19.90
CA ALA A 92 -7.28 27.13 -18.69
C ALA A 92 -8.75 27.04 -18.25
N LYS A 93 -9.70 27.26 -19.19
CA LYS A 93 -11.14 27.13 -18.90
C LYS A 93 -11.54 25.72 -18.47
N MET A 94 -10.93 24.69 -19.07
CA MET A 94 -11.19 23.31 -18.66
C MET A 94 -10.69 23.01 -17.25
N ALA A 95 -9.51 23.52 -16.88
CA ALA A 95 -8.96 23.38 -15.55
C ALA A 95 -9.83 24.08 -14.49
N GLU A 96 -10.30 25.29 -14.76
CA GLU A 96 -11.25 26.01 -13.89
C GLU A 96 -12.54 25.19 -13.69
N ARG A 97 -13.09 24.61 -14.77
CA ARG A 97 -14.28 23.73 -14.70
C ARG A 97 -14.03 22.46 -13.88
N CYS A 98 -12.79 22.01 -13.78
CA CYS A 98 -12.38 20.90 -12.93
C CYS A 98 -12.04 21.32 -11.49
N ALA A 99 -12.49 22.51 -11.07
CA ALA A 99 -12.26 23.08 -9.75
C ALA A 99 -10.77 23.21 -9.38
N MET A 100 -9.94 23.60 -10.35
CA MET A 100 -8.52 23.90 -10.14
C MET A 100 -8.28 25.40 -10.15
N ARG A 101 -7.27 25.85 -9.41
CA ARG A 101 -6.73 27.20 -9.51
C ARG A 101 -5.80 27.25 -10.71
N VAL A 102 -6.03 28.21 -11.61
CA VAL A 102 -5.31 28.30 -12.87
C VAL A 102 -4.66 29.67 -13.03
N GLN A 103 -3.44 29.70 -13.54
CA GLN A 103 -2.78 30.91 -13.96
C GLN A 103 -2.28 30.76 -15.41
N LEU A 104 -2.83 31.57 -16.32
CA LEU A 104 -2.35 31.66 -17.69
C LEU A 104 -1.35 32.82 -17.81
N MET A 105 -0.10 32.51 -18.11
CA MET A 105 0.98 33.47 -18.31
C MET A 105 1.28 33.59 -19.80
N ARG A 106 1.13 34.80 -20.35
CA ARG A 106 1.43 35.07 -21.76
C ARG A 106 2.67 35.93 -21.89
N PHE A 107 3.53 35.51 -22.81
CA PHE A 107 4.76 36.21 -23.16
C PHE A 107 4.75 36.58 -24.65
N SER A 108 5.40 37.71 -24.96
CA SER A 108 5.73 38.07 -26.35
C SER A 108 6.63 37.01 -26.98
N GLU A 109 6.55 36.82 -28.30
CA GLU A 109 7.51 36.00 -29.05
C GLU A 109 8.95 36.42 -28.77
N SER A 110 9.20 37.71 -28.52
CA SER A 110 10.54 38.25 -28.22
C SER A 110 11.08 37.96 -26.81
N VAL A 111 10.37 37.19 -25.97
CA VAL A 111 10.82 36.86 -24.62
C VAL A 111 12.17 36.11 -24.66
N SER A 112 13.06 36.40 -23.72
CA SER A 112 14.34 35.71 -23.61
C SER A 112 14.20 34.38 -22.87
N GLN A 113 15.05 33.42 -23.24
CA GLN A 113 15.15 32.10 -22.58
C GLN A 113 15.46 32.21 -21.08
N GLU A 114 16.40 33.09 -20.71
CA GLU A 114 16.76 33.34 -19.31
C GLU A 114 15.55 33.79 -18.48
N ARG A 115 14.70 34.65 -19.06
CA ARG A 115 13.51 35.15 -18.37
C ARG A 115 12.51 34.03 -18.10
N LEU A 116 12.31 33.13 -19.07
CA LEU A 116 11.41 31.97 -18.91
C LEU A 116 11.98 30.97 -17.89
N LEU A 117 13.27 30.66 -17.94
CA LEU A 117 13.91 29.74 -16.99
C LEU A 117 13.81 30.24 -15.54
N LYS A 118 14.11 31.52 -15.30
CA LYS A 118 13.99 32.13 -13.96
C LYS A 118 12.56 32.12 -13.44
N MET A 119 11.58 32.25 -14.34
CA MET A 119 10.17 32.16 -13.99
C MET A 119 9.76 30.72 -13.65
N ILE A 120 10.18 29.73 -14.44
CA ILE A 120 9.97 28.31 -14.14
C ILE A 120 10.59 27.93 -12.79
N GLU A 121 11.79 28.42 -12.47
CA GLU A 121 12.44 28.20 -11.17
C GLU A 121 11.58 28.73 -10.01
N GLY A 122 11.04 29.94 -10.13
CA GLY A 122 10.10 30.50 -9.15
C GLY A 122 8.83 29.66 -8.99
N LEU A 123 8.27 29.18 -10.10
CA LEU A 123 7.10 28.31 -10.08
C LEU A 123 7.39 26.93 -9.46
N MET A 124 8.60 26.41 -9.63
CA MET A 124 9.04 25.17 -8.99
C MET A 124 9.10 25.29 -7.46
N ALA A 125 9.45 26.47 -6.95
CA ALA A 125 9.49 26.75 -5.51
C ALA A 125 8.12 27.08 -4.86
N ASP A 126 7.12 27.44 -5.65
CA ASP A 126 5.79 27.82 -5.15
C ASP A 126 4.95 26.60 -4.72
N ASN A 127 4.67 26.47 -3.42
CA ASN A 127 3.91 25.35 -2.86
C ASN A 127 2.42 25.32 -3.28
N ASP A 128 1.88 26.42 -3.79
CA ASP A 128 0.50 26.46 -4.28
C ASP A 128 0.43 26.08 -5.77
N VAL A 129 1.57 26.01 -6.48
CA VAL A 129 1.68 25.53 -7.86
C VAL A 129 2.05 24.06 -7.86
N HIS A 130 1.18 23.23 -8.41
CA HIS A 130 1.33 21.78 -8.44
C HIS A 130 1.62 21.24 -9.84
N GLY A 131 1.33 22.04 -10.87
CA GLY A 131 1.57 21.69 -12.26
C GLY A 131 1.98 22.90 -13.09
N ILE A 132 2.91 22.70 -14.01
CA ILE A 132 3.42 23.70 -14.96
C ILE A 132 3.35 23.10 -16.37
N LEU A 133 2.70 23.82 -17.27
CA LEU A 133 2.61 23.51 -18.69
C LEU A 133 3.28 24.62 -19.50
N VAL A 134 4.13 24.26 -20.45
CA VAL A 134 4.61 25.17 -21.50
C VAL A 134 3.91 24.80 -22.80
N GLU A 135 3.13 25.72 -23.36
CA GLU A 135 2.43 25.51 -24.62
C GLU A 135 3.43 25.47 -25.78
N LEU A 136 3.27 24.48 -26.66
CA LEU A 136 4.09 24.29 -27.85
C LEU A 136 3.28 24.62 -29.13
N PRO A 137 3.95 25.00 -30.24
CA PRO A 137 5.41 25.14 -30.41
C PRO A 137 5.97 26.45 -29.84
N LEU A 138 7.25 26.46 -29.45
CA LEU A 138 7.92 27.69 -29.04
C LEU A 138 8.56 28.41 -30.25
N PRO A 139 8.76 29.74 -30.17
CA PRO A 139 9.56 30.48 -31.14
C PRO A 139 10.96 29.86 -31.38
N PRO A 140 11.50 29.90 -32.61
CA PRO A 140 12.73 29.18 -32.96
C PRO A 140 13.99 29.56 -32.19
N HIS A 141 14.05 30.76 -31.61
CA HIS A 141 15.20 31.21 -30.80
C HIS A 141 15.19 30.66 -29.37
N LEU A 142 14.12 29.97 -28.95
CA LEU A 142 14.03 29.33 -27.64
C LEU A 142 14.38 27.84 -27.73
N ASP A 143 15.21 27.37 -26.81
CA ASP A 143 15.49 25.96 -26.61
C ASP A 143 14.33 25.30 -25.85
N GLU A 144 13.45 24.65 -26.61
CA GLU A 144 12.32 23.87 -26.10
C GLU A 144 12.76 22.80 -25.10
N THR A 145 13.85 22.09 -25.39
CA THR A 145 14.30 20.99 -24.53
C THR A 145 14.74 21.55 -23.19
N GLN A 146 15.51 22.63 -23.17
CA GLN A 146 15.97 23.24 -21.92
C GLN A 146 14.78 23.73 -21.07
N LEU A 147 13.77 24.34 -21.68
CA LEU A 147 12.59 24.83 -20.97
C LEU A 147 11.73 23.69 -20.41
N LEU A 148 11.49 22.63 -21.18
CA LEU A 148 10.74 21.47 -20.70
C LEU A 148 11.49 20.73 -19.58
N GLN A 149 12.82 20.62 -19.66
CA GLN A 149 13.62 19.97 -18.62
C GLN A 149 13.83 20.82 -17.37
N ALA A 150 13.63 22.14 -17.45
CA ALA A 150 13.61 23.01 -16.26
C ALA A 150 12.37 22.73 -15.37
N ILE A 151 11.32 22.12 -15.93
CA ILE A 151 10.16 21.66 -15.17
C ILE A 151 10.49 20.29 -14.57
N GLY A 152 10.76 20.27 -13.27
CA GLY A 152 11.06 19.04 -12.55
C GLY A 152 9.86 18.06 -12.56
N PRO A 153 10.11 16.75 -12.38
CA PRO A 153 9.07 15.73 -12.50
C PRO A 153 7.90 15.90 -11.52
N SER A 154 8.08 16.63 -10.41
CA SER A 154 7.04 16.93 -9.42
C SER A 154 5.98 17.93 -9.89
N LYS A 155 6.23 18.71 -10.95
CA LYS A 155 5.27 19.69 -11.51
C LYS A 155 5.09 19.56 -13.02
N ASP A 156 5.72 18.58 -13.65
CA ASP A 156 5.63 18.29 -15.08
C ASP A 156 4.29 17.60 -15.42
N VAL A 157 3.26 18.39 -15.75
CA VAL A 157 1.92 17.85 -16.06
C VAL A 157 1.84 17.17 -17.43
N ASP A 158 2.77 17.48 -18.32
CA ASP A 158 2.85 16.90 -19.66
C ASP A 158 3.65 15.60 -19.68
N GLY A 159 4.43 15.29 -18.64
CA GLY A 159 5.18 14.05 -18.49
C GLY A 159 6.42 13.98 -19.39
N PHE A 160 6.95 15.11 -19.84
CA PHE A 160 8.08 15.19 -20.79
C PHE A 160 9.45 15.39 -20.14
N SER A 161 9.53 15.56 -18.82
CA SER A 161 10.80 15.51 -18.12
C SER A 161 11.49 14.15 -18.33
N PHE A 162 12.81 14.13 -18.51
CA PHE A 162 13.56 12.89 -18.74
C PHE A 162 13.36 11.85 -17.64
N PRO A 163 13.22 12.20 -16.34
CA PRO A 163 12.87 11.22 -15.31
C PRO A 163 11.50 10.58 -15.55
N ASN A 164 10.47 11.32 -15.96
CA ASN A 164 9.14 10.77 -16.25
C ASN A 164 9.18 9.87 -17.49
N LEU A 165 9.83 10.30 -18.57
CA LEU A 165 9.99 9.51 -19.79
C LEU A 165 10.83 8.25 -19.57
N GLY A 166 11.97 8.36 -18.87
CA GLY A 166 12.84 7.22 -18.58
C GLY A 166 12.13 6.14 -17.75
N ARG A 167 11.36 6.58 -16.73
CA ARG A 167 10.48 5.71 -15.94
C ARG A 167 9.41 5.02 -16.77
N LEU A 168 8.78 5.76 -17.70
CA LEU A 168 7.77 5.22 -18.60
C LEU A 168 8.37 4.15 -19.52
N LEU A 169 9.54 4.41 -20.10
CA LEU A 169 10.22 3.46 -21.00
C LEU A 169 10.66 2.19 -20.26
N ALA A 170 10.93 2.27 -18.96
CA ALA A 170 11.21 1.12 -18.11
C ALA A 170 9.95 0.29 -17.82
N GLY A 171 9.53 -0.54 -18.77
CA GLY A 171 8.42 -1.48 -18.61
C GLY A 171 7.05 -0.80 -18.49
N GLY A 172 6.85 0.31 -19.21
CA GLY A 172 5.63 1.13 -19.14
C GLY A 172 5.47 1.88 -17.83
N GLY A 173 6.49 1.93 -16.98
CA GLY A 173 6.39 2.46 -15.63
C GLY A 173 5.51 1.64 -14.68
N TYR A 174 5.10 0.43 -15.07
CA TYR A 174 4.27 -0.46 -14.26
C TYR A 174 5.10 -1.52 -13.53
N LYS A 175 6.37 -1.67 -13.90
CA LYS A 175 7.27 -2.70 -13.38
C LYS A 175 8.40 -2.05 -12.58
N TYR A 176 8.93 -2.81 -11.61
CA TYR A 176 10.15 -2.47 -10.85
C TYR A 176 10.10 -1.16 -10.02
N GLY A 177 8.91 -0.60 -9.75
CA GLY A 177 8.78 0.68 -9.04
C GLY A 177 9.24 1.90 -9.81
N MET A 178 9.24 1.81 -11.13
CA MET A 178 9.63 2.89 -12.02
C MET A 178 8.41 3.70 -12.45
N GLU A 179 7.42 3.93 -11.58
CA GLU A 179 6.23 4.69 -11.97
C GLU A 179 6.56 6.18 -12.21
N PRO A 180 6.24 6.74 -13.39
CA PRO A 180 6.38 8.16 -13.63
C PRO A 180 5.56 8.99 -12.64
N THR A 181 6.06 10.16 -12.28
CA THR A 181 5.29 11.10 -11.46
C THR A 181 4.03 11.53 -12.22
N ALA A 182 4.22 11.90 -13.49
CA ALA A 182 3.17 12.10 -14.48
C ALA A 182 3.51 11.33 -15.76
N ARG A 183 2.49 10.85 -16.47
CA ARG A 183 2.65 10.16 -17.76
C ARG A 183 2.36 11.11 -18.92
N PRO A 184 3.03 10.97 -20.07
CA PRO A 184 2.73 11.72 -21.28
C PRO A 184 1.24 11.79 -21.61
N ALA A 185 0.69 13.00 -21.72
CA ALA A 185 -0.76 13.22 -21.77
C ALA A 185 -1.41 12.55 -23.00
N VAL A 186 -0.86 12.77 -24.20
CA VAL A 186 -1.40 12.19 -25.45
C VAL A 186 -1.28 10.65 -25.49
N PRO A 187 -0.10 10.05 -25.23
CA PRO A 187 0.05 8.59 -25.13
C PRO A 187 -0.91 7.96 -24.13
N THR A 188 -1.07 8.58 -22.97
CA THR A 188 -1.95 8.09 -21.92
C THR A 188 -3.43 8.23 -22.30
N ALA A 189 -3.79 9.31 -23.00
CA ALA A 189 -5.14 9.48 -23.57
C ALA A 189 -5.50 8.40 -24.58
N ILE A 190 -4.53 7.91 -25.37
CA ILE A 190 -4.74 6.79 -26.31
C ILE A 190 -5.09 5.53 -25.53
N MET A 191 -4.32 5.21 -24.48
CA MET A 191 -4.60 4.07 -23.60
C MET A 191 -5.98 4.21 -22.95
N GLU A 192 -6.28 5.37 -22.37
CA GLU A 192 -7.57 5.65 -21.73
C GLU A 192 -8.75 5.39 -22.69
N LEU A 193 -8.63 5.88 -23.93
CA LEU A 193 -9.66 5.70 -24.96
C LEU A 193 -9.85 4.22 -25.32
N LEU A 194 -8.76 3.48 -25.52
CA LEU A 194 -8.81 2.05 -25.86
C LEU A 194 -9.45 1.23 -24.73
N LEU A 195 -9.00 1.46 -23.49
CA LEU A 195 -9.41 0.68 -22.31
C LEU A 195 -10.85 0.98 -21.91
N ARG A 196 -11.26 2.25 -21.86
CA ARG A 196 -12.67 2.63 -21.59
C ARG A 196 -13.61 2.18 -22.71
N SER A 197 -13.08 1.98 -23.92
CA SER A 197 -13.84 1.44 -25.03
C SER A 197 -13.86 -0.10 -25.06
N GLY A 198 -13.27 -0.79 -24.07
CA GLY A 198 -13.26 -2.26 -23.99
C GLY A 198 -12.44 -2.93 -25.08
N VAL A 199 -11.38 -2.28 -25.57
CA VAL A 199 -10.47 -2.87 -26.56
C VAL A 199 -9.48 -3.79 -25.85
N ALA A 200 -9.46 -5.07 -26.21
CA ALA A 200 -8.47 -6.02 -25.71
C ALA A 200 -7.08 -5.73 -26.30
N LEU A 201 -6.07 -5.58 -25.43
CA LEU A 201 -4.69 -5.22 -25.81
C LEU A 201 -3.75 -6.43 -25.83
N ALA A 202 -3.80 -7.28 -24.80
CA ALA A 202 -2.87 -8.40 -24.65
C ALA A 202 -2.87 -9.34 -25.87
N GLY A 203 -1.67 -9.65 -26.38
CA GLY A 203 -1.46 -10.51 -27.54
C GLY A 203 -1.81 -9.89 -28.89
N LYS A 204 -2.30 -8.64 -28.95
CA LYS A 204 -2.57 -7.95 -30.21
C LYS A 204 -1.30 -7.41 -30.87
N THR A 205 -1.30 -7.35 -32.19
CA THR A 205 -0.28 -6.64 -32.96
C THR A 205 -0.66 -5.17 -33.06
N ALA A 206 0.09 -4.30 -32.38
CA ALA A 206 -0.08 -2.86 -32.47
C ALA A 206 0.97 -2.22 -33.39
N VAL A 207 0.54 -1.38 -34.32
CA VAL A 207 1.43 -0.59 -35.18
C VAL A 207 1.31 0.88 -34.78
N VAL A 208 2.43 1.49 -34.43
CA VAL A 208 2.53 2.92 -34.13
C VAL A 208 3.19 3.61 -35.32
N LEU A 209 2.43 4.42 -36.04
CA LEU A 209 2.89 5.13 -37.22
C LEU A 209 3.33 6.55 -36.83
N GLY A 210 4.62 6.68 -36.51
CA GLY A 210 5.24 7.87 -35.95
C GLY A 210 6.12 7.52 -34.76
N ARG A 211 7.26 8.21 -34.62
CA ARG A 211 8.28 7.92 -33.58
C ARG A 211 8.72 9.16 -32.79
N SER A 212 7.84 10.16 -32.68
CA SER A 212 8.15 11.36 -31.89
C SER A 212 8.37 11.01 -30.42
N ASN A 213 9.19 11.81 -29.73
CA ASN A 213 9.44 11.66 -28.30
C ASN A 213 8.21 11.98 -27.44
N THR A 214 7.26 12.77 -27.98
CA THR A 214 6.05 13.22 -27.28
C THR A 214 4.87 12.25 -27.43
N VAL A 215 4.81 11.49 -28.52
CA VAL A 215 3.67 10.60 -28.82
C VAL A 215 4.13 9.18 -29.16
N GLY A 216 4.86 9.00 -30.26
CA GLY A 216 5.13 7.69 -30.86
C GLY A 216 5.91 6.73 -29.96
N ALA A 217 7.07 7.15 -29.44
CA ALA A 217 7.88 6.29 -28.59
C ALA A 217 7.19 5.99 -27.23
N PRO A 218 6.60 6.98 -26.52
CA PRO A 218 5.85 6.72 -25.30
C PRO A 218 4.65 5.77 -25.47
N VAL A 219 3.83 5.94 -26.53
CA VAL A 219 2.65 5.08 -26.72
C VAL A 219 3.06 3.65 -27.08
N ALA A 220 4.16 3.48 -27.81
CA ALA A 220 4.73 2.15 -28.05
C ALA A 220 5.13 1.46 -26.74
N ALA A 221 5.77 2.18 -25.82
CA ALA A 221 6.13 1.66 -24.50
C ALA A 221 4.91 1.27 -23.65
N LEU A 222 3.86 2.08 -23.69
CA LEU A 222 2.60 1.77 -23.02
C LEU A 222 1.95 0.51 -23.61
N LEU A 223 1.82 0.42 -24.93
CA LEU A 223 1.24 -0.76 -25.58
C LEU A 223 2.03 -2.03 -25.30
N MET A 224 3.37 -1.98 -25.32
CA MET A 224 4.23 -3.11 -24.93
C MET A 224 3.98 -3.53 -23.48
N ALA A 225 3.78 -2.57 -22.57
CA ALA A 225 3.54 -2.87 -21.17
C ALA A 225 2.13 -3.45 -20.91
N HIS A 226 1.21 -3.31 -21.86
CA HIS A 226 -0.09 -3.99 -21.91
C HIS A 226 -0.06 -5.22 -22.83
N ASP A 227 1.11 -5.88 -22.92
CA ASP A 227 1.35 -7.15 -23.61
C ASP A 227 0.99 -7.16 -25.11
N CYS A 228 1.01 -6.00 -25.78
CA CYS A 228 0.95 -5.94 -27.24
C CYS A 228 2.30 -6.32 -27.85
N THR A 229 2.26 -6.98 -29.02
CA THR A 229 3.41 -7.00 -29.94
C THR A 229 3.43 -5.68 -30.71
N VAL A 230 4.44 -4.83 -30.49
CA VAL A 230 4.46 -3.47 -31.03
C VAL A 230 5.46 -3.33 -32.18
N THR A 231 5.04 -2.75 -33.30
CA THR A 231 5.90 -2.30 -34.40
C THR A 231 5.82 -0.79 -34.55
N VAL A 232 6.95 -0.10 -34.52
CA VAL A 232 7.01 1.37 -34.73
C VAL A 232 7.46 1.67 -36.16
N CYS A 233 6.65 2.43 -36.88
CA CYS A 233 6.90 2.82 -38.27
C CYS A 233 7.23 4.31 -38.40
N HIS A 234 7.94 4.67 -39.46
CA HIS A 234 8.29 6.05 -39.82
C HIS A 234 8.49 6.20 -41.33
N SER A 235 8.87 7.39 -41.78
CA SER A 235 9.04 7.74 -43.20
C SER A 235 10.08 6.91 -43.97
N GLN A 236 10.91 6.12 -43.30
CA GLN A 236 11.93 5.26 -43.92
C GLN A 236 11.62 3.77 -43.74
N THR A 237 10.43 3.43 -43.24
CA THR A 237 10.00 2.03 -43.10
C THR A 237 9.72 1.45 -44.49
N PRO A 238 10.38 0.34 -44.89
CA PRO A 238 10.06 -0.36 -46.13
C PRO A 238 8.70 -1.04 -46.03
N ASP A 239 7.95 -1.07 -47.13
CA ASP A 239 6.58 -1.61 -47.20
C ASP A 239 5.71 -1.12 -46.02
N LEU A 240 5.59 0.21 -45.93
CA LEU A 240 4.80 0.85 -44.89
C LEU A 240 3.34 0.37 -44.91
N GLU A 241 2.74 0.26 -46.09
CA GLU A 241 1.34 -0.15 -46.25
C GLU A 241 1.13 -1.61 -45.80
N GLY A 242 2.00 -2.53 -46.24
CA GLY A 242 1.93 -3.93 -45.83
C GLY A 242 2.16 -4.11 -44.34
N THR A 243 3.01 -3.28 -43.72
CA THR A 243 3.21 -3.29 -42.27
C THR A 243 1.98 -2.79 -41.52
N VAL A 244 1.39 -1.66 -41.93
CA VAL A 244 0.14 -1.14 -41.34
C VAL A 244 -1.01 -2.15 -41.47
N ARG A 245 -1.08 -2.89 -42.58
CA ARG A 245 -2.10 -3.92 -42.84
C ARG A 245 -2.04 -5.14 -41.91
N ARG A 246 -0.97 -5.30 -41.13
CA ARG A 246 -0.88 -6.35 -40.10
C ARG A 246 -1.46 -5.92 -38.75
N ALA A 247 -1.71 -4.63 -38.54
CA ALA A 247 -2.12 -4.07 -37.27
C ALA A 247 -3.52 -4.53 -36.86
N ASP A 248 -3.65 -5.12 -35.67
CA ASP A 248 -4.93 -5.23 -34.96
C ASP A 248 -5.31 -3.88 -34.35
N ILE A 249 -4.31 -3.11 -33.92
CA ILE A 249 -4.45 -1.76 -33.38
C ILE A 249 -3.48 -0.84 -34.14
N LEU A 250 -4.02 0.16 -34.83
CA LEU A 250 -3.23 1.20 -35.50
C LEU A 250 -3.30 2.50 -34.73
N VAL A 251 -2.15 3.02 -34.31
CA VAL A 251 -2.02 4.38 -33.78
C VAL A 251 -1.32 5.24 -34.84
N ALA A 252 -2.04 6.18 -35.44
CA ALA A 252 -1.51 7.09 -36.47
C ALA A 252 -1.14 8.44 -35.85
N CYS A 253 0.15 8.78 -35.84
CA CYS A 253 0.70 10.02 -35.30
C CYS A 253 1.89 10.51 -36.15
N ALA A 254 1.73 10.48 -37.47
CA ALA A 254 2.74 10.88 -38.45
C ALA A 254 2.69 12.38 -38.79
N GLY A 255 1.57 13.06 -38.51
CA GLY A 255 1.39 14.48 -38.85
C GLY A 255 1.32 14.73 -40.36
N ARG A 256 0.61 13.85 -41.08
CA ARG A 256 0.43 13.94 -42.54
C ARG A 256 -1.04 13.71 -42.89
N PRO A 257 -1.74 14.73 -43.42
CA PRO A 257 -3.19 14.67 -43.60
C PRO A 257 -3.58 13.51 -44.53
N GLN A 258 -4.48 12.66 -44.04
CA GLN A 258 -5.12 11.57 -44.80
C GLN A 258 -4.16 10.61 -45.52
N MET A 259 -2.94 10.46 -45.00
CA MET A 259 -1.91 9.57 -45.55
C MET A 259 -2.35 8.10 -45.51
N VAL A 260 -2.95 7.66 -44.39
CA VAL A 260 -3.39 6.27 -44.23
C VAL A 260 -4.74 6.07 -44.92
N ARG A 261 -4.73 5.29 -46.01
CA ARG A 261 -5.92 4.94 -46.78
C ARG A 261 -6.65 3.74 -46.19
N GLY A 262 -7.93 3.57 -46.52
CA GLY A 262 -8.72 2.43 -46.02
C GLY A 262 -8.12 1.06 -46.38
N SER A 263 -7.47 0.95 -47.55
CA SER A 263 -6.81 -0.26 -48.03
C SER A 263 -5.56 -0.67 -47.23
N TRP A 264 -5.04 0.23 -46.39
CA TRP A 264 -3.91 -0.06 -45.50
C TRP A 264 -4.39 -0.72 -44.21
N ILE A 265 -5.67 -0.58 -43.86
CA ILE A 265 -6.21 -1.00 -42.57
C ILE A 265 -6.64 -2.47 -42.65
N LYS A 266 -6.23 -3.27 -41.67
CA LYS A 266 -6.70 -4.64 -41.52
C LYS A 266 -8.22 -4.65 -41.24
N PRO A 267 -9.03 -5.46 -41.94
CA PRO A 267 -10.45 -5.60 -41.61
C PRO A 267 -10.64 -5.95 -40.13
N GLY A 268 -11.48 -5.16 -39.44
CA GLY A 268 -11.74 -5.32 -38.00
C GLY A 268 -10.70 -4.68 -37.07
N ALA A 269 -9.67 -3.99 -37.58
CA ALA A 269 -8.72 -3.27 -36.73
C ALA A 269 -9.36 -2.13 -35.95
N VAL A 270 -8.73 -1.78 -34.82
CA VAL A 270 -9.00 -0.55 -34.07
C VAL A 270 -8.04 0.53 -34.53
N VAL A 271 -8.55 1.72 -34.85
CA VAL A 271 -7.75 2.83 -35.39
C VAL A 271 -7.85 4.04 -34.47
N VAL A 272 -6.70 4.52 -33.98
CA VAL A 272 -6.57 5.75 -33.21
C VAL A 272 -5.81 6.76 -34.03
N ASP A 273 -6.52 7.75 -34.55
CA ASP A 273 -5.94 8.86 -35.31
C ASP A 273 -5.63 10.03 -34.35
N VAL A 274 -4.34 10.33 -34.22
CA VAL A 274 -3.80 11.40 -33.36
C VAL A 274 -3.49 12.65 -34.17
N GLY A 275 -3.48 12.56 -35.51
CA GLY A 275 -3.15 13.67 -36.40
C GLY A 275 -4.11 14.84 -36.21
N MET A 276 -3.56 16.06 -36.19
CA MET A 276 -4.33 17.31 -36.21
C MET A 276 -3.72 18.22 -37.26
N ASN A 277 -4.11 18.00 -38.51
CA ASN A 277 -3.55 18.69 -39.67
C ASN A 277 -4.55 19.70 -40.21
N SER A 278 -4.10 20.93 -40.50
CA SER A 278 -4.91 21.91 -41.24
C SER A 278 -4.93 21.54 -42.72
N ALA A 279 -6.12 21.36 -43.28
CA ALA A 279 -6.30 21.07 -44.70
C ALA A 279 -7.47 21.89 -45.28
N ALA A 280 -7.30 22.35 -46.52
CA ALA A 280 -8.40 22.98 -47.25
C ALA A 280 -9.44 21.91 -47.63
N ASP A 281 -10.71 22.17 -47.31
CA ASP A 281 -11.82 21.37 -47.80
C ASP A 281 -11.98 21.63 -49.31
N SER A 282 -11.74 20.58 -50.10
CA SER A 282 -11.85 20.61 -51.56
C SER A 282 -13.23 20.98 -52.08
N LYS A 283 -14.30 20.88 -51.26
CA LYS A 283 -15.67 21.20 -51.66
C LYS A 283 -16.13 22.59 -51.24
N THR A 284 -15.63 23.10 -50.12
CA THR A 284 -16.13 24.35 -49.52
C THR A 284 -15.08 25.48 -49.51
N GLY A 285 -13.81 25.17 -49.78
CA GLY A 285 -12.69 26.11 -49.69
C GLY A 285 -12.33 26.51 -48.25
N SER A 286 -13.08 26.05 -47.25
CA SER A 286 -12.78 26.32 -45.85
C SER A 286 -11.62 25.47 -45.34
N VAL A 287 -10.74 26.04 -44.54
CA VAL A 287 -9.67 25.28 -43.86
C VAL A 287 -10.27 24.58 -42.65
N GLY A 288 -10.23 23.24 -42.65
CA GLY A 288 -10.67 22.38 -41.56
C GLY A 288 -9.52 21.57 -40.96
N ILE A 289 -9.77 20.92 -39.82
CA ILE A 289 -8.82 20.00 -39.19
C ILE A 289 -9.13 18.57 -39.64
N VAL A 290 -8.12 17.88 -40.16
CA VAL A 290 -8.20 16.47 -40.57
C VAL A 290 -7.10 15.65 -39.91
N GLY A 291 -7.35 14.36 -39.73
CA GLY A 291 -6.39 13.43 -39.15
C GLY A 291 -5.36 12.89 -40.15
N ASP A 292 -4.52 11.98 -39.68
CA ASP A 292 -3.55 11.26 -40.51
C ASP A 292 -4.21 10.14 -41.34
N VAL A 293 -5.43 9.75 -40.98
CA VAL A 293 -6.20 8.67 -41.60
C VAL A 293 -7.32 9.24 -42.45
N CYS A 294 -7.54 8.65 -43.63
CA CYS A 294 -8.70 8.95 -44.46
C CYS A 294 -9.97 8.33 -43.83
N PHE A 295 -10.63 9.10 -42.96
CA PHE A 295 -11.74 8.64 -42.12
C PHE A 295 -12.87 7.95 -42.91
N ASP A 296 -13.30 8.55 -44.03
CA ASP A 296 -14.41 8.05 -44.87
C ASP A 296 -14.13 6.65 -45.45
N GLU A 297 -12.86 6.29 -45.63
CA GLU A 297 -12.46 4.95 -46.07
C GLU A 297 -12.26 4.02 -44.88
N ALA A 298 -11.58 4.51 -43.84
CA ALA A 298 -11.20 3.74 -42.68
C ALA A 298 -12.41 3.24 -41.87
N VAL A 299 -13.44 4.05 -41.69
CA VAL A 299 -14.65 3.68 -40.92
C VAL A 299 -15.41 2.50 -41.52
N LYS A 300 -15.27 2.26 -42.83
CA LYS A 300 -15.86 1.12 -43.53
C LYS A 300 -15.15 -0.19 -43.19
N VAL A 301 -13.86 -0.13 -42.88
CA VAL A 301 -12.98 -1.30 -42.67
C VAL A 301 -12.73 -1.59 -41.18
N ALA A 302 -12.50 -0.55 -40.40
CA ALA A 302 -12.19 -0.64 -38.97
C ALA A 302 -13.40 -1.16 -38.16
N SER A 303 -13.10 -1.86 -37.06
CA SER A 303 -14.10 -2.19 -36.04
C SER A 303 -14.40 -0.97 -35.18
N LYS A 304 -13.38 -0.19 -34.83
CA LYS A 304 -13.49 1.08 -34.10
C LYS A 304 -12.52 2.12 -34.63
N ILE A 305 -12.92 3.40 -34.64
CA ILE A 305 -12.08 4.51 -35.10
C ILE A 305 -12.30 5.78 -34.28
N ALA A 306 -11.21 6.47 -33.92
CA ALA A 306 -11.27 7.80 -33.31
C ALA A 306 -11.47 8.89 -34.41
N PRO A 307 -12.52 9.73 -34.34
CA PRO A 307 -12.73 10.79 -35.33
C PRO A 307 -11.79 11.99 -35.12
N VAL A 308 -11.48 12.70 -36.20
CA VAL A 308 -10.74 13.97 -36.16
C VAL A 308 -11.55 15.05 -36.90
N PRO A 309 -11.94 16.16 -36.23
CA PRO A 309 -11.80 16.43 -34.80
C PRO A 309 -12.77 15.59 -33.95
N GLY A 310 -12.59 15.61 -32.63
CA GLY A 310 -13.54 15.01 -31.67
C GLY A 310 -13.05 13.75 -30.95
N GLY A 311 -11.95 13.15 -31.40
CA GLY A 311 -11.28 12.03 -30.71
C GLY A 311 -10.23 12.53 -29.72
N MET A 312 -8.97 12.55 -30.14
CA MET A 312 -7.81 12.63 -29.24
C MET A 312 -7.60 13.98 -28.53
N GLY A 313 -7.97 15.11 -29.15
CA GLY A 313 -7.70 16.45 -28.59
C GLY A 313 -8.38 16.73 -27.24
N HIS A 314 -9.62 16.27 -27.05
CA HIS A 314 -10.33 16.44 -25.77
C HIS A 314 -9.73 15.54 -24.67
N MET A 315 -9.34 14.33 -25.07
CA MET A 315 -8.78 13.33 -24.17
C MET A 315 -7.43 13.75 -23.62
N SER A 316 -6.56 14.31 -24.48
CA SER A 316 -5.24 14.76 -24.03
C SER A 316 -5.35 15.86 -22.97
N PHE A 317 -6.30 16.78 -23.11
CA PHE A 317 -6.52 17.83 -22.11
C PHE A 317 -7.08 17.27 -20.81
N ALA A 318 -8.07 16.38 -20.87
CA ALA A 318 -8.60 15.74 -19.66
C ALA A 318 -7.51 14.95 -18.89
N VAL A 319 -6.63 14.24 -19.60
CA VAL A 319 -5.49 13.54 -18.99
C VAL A 319 -4.47 14.50 -18.40
N LEU A 320 -4.17 15.62 -19.06
CA LEU A 320 -3.29 16.66 -18.52
C LEU A 320 -3.83 17.20 -17.19
N LEU A 321 -5.14 17.44 -17.10
CA LEU A 321 -5.78 17.86 -15.86
C LEU A 321 -5.70 16.75 -14.79
N ARG A 322 -5.87 15.49 -15.15
CA ARG A 322 -5.64 14.38 -14.21
C ARG A 322 -4.20 14.37 -13.70
N ASN A 323 -3.22 14.63 -14.55
CA ASN A 323 -1.82 14.74 -14.11
C ASN A 323 -1.66 15.88 -13.11
N ALA A 324 -2.20 17.08 -13.38
CA ALA A 324 -2.17 18.21 -12.45
C ALA A 324 -2.80 17.86 -11.09
N LEU A 325 -3.96 17.18 -11.09
CA LEU A 325 -4.60 16.67 -9.87
C LEU A 325 -3.72 15.66 -9.14
N ASN A 326 -3.13 14.70 -9.85
CA ASN A 326 -2.27 13.66 -9.29
C ASN A 326 -0.99 14.22 -8.67
N LEU A 327 -0.37 15.23 -9.31
CA LEU A 327 0.78 15.93 -8.75
C LEU A 327 0.40 16.69 -7.48
N ALA A 328 -0.77 17.34 -7.47
CA ALA A 328 -1.29 18.00 -6.26
C ALA A 328 -1.57 17.02 -5.11
N ARG A 329 -2.13 15.84 -5.44
CA ARG A 329 -2.36 14.76 -4.47
C ARG A 329 -1.05 14.22 -3.93
N GLN A 330 -0.06 13.98 -4.79
CA GLN A 330 1.25 13.49 -4.39
C GLN A 330 2.03 14.49 -3.52
N ALA A 331 1.91 15.80 -3.78
CA ALA A 331 2.49 16.83 -2.92
C ALA A 331 1.95 16.78 -1.48
N ARG A 332 0.83 16.08 -1.25
CA ARG A 332 0.21 15.83 0.05
C ARG A 332 0.22 14.35 0.45
N SER A 333 1.03 13.52 -0.21
CA SER A 333 1.13 12.07 0.03
C SER A 333 -0.20 11.31 -0.13
N LEU A 334 -1.10 11.82 -0.99
CA LEU A 334 -2.37 11.19 -1.32
C LEU A 334 -2.26 10.30 -2.57
N THR A 335 -3.15 9.31 -2.66
CA THR A 335 -3.24 8.35 -3.78
C THR A 335 -3.44 9.04 -5.13
N LYS A 336 -2.79 8.57 -6.21
CA LYS A 336 -3.12 9.02 -7.57
C LYS A 336 -4.42 8.38 -8.08
N ILE A 337 -5.08 9.06 -9.03
CA ILE A 337 -6.17 8.52 -9.84
C ILE A 337 -5.59 7.80 -11.06
N GLY A 338 -6.03 6.55 -11.28
CA GLY A 338 -5.54 5.66 -12.34
C GLY A 338 -6.18 5.90 -13.72
N ILE A 339 -5.93 4.95 -14.63
CA ILE A 339 -6.45 4.89 -16.01
C ILE A 339 -7.67 3.94 -16.04
N GLY A 340 -8.58 4.11 -17.01
CA GLY A 340 -9.64 3.14 -17.34
C GLY A 340 -11.02 3.45 -16.73
N PRO A 341 -12.04 2.63 -17.06
CA PRO A 341 -13.47 2.93 -16.82
C PRO A 341 -13.89 2.94 -15.35
N SER A 342 -13.16 2.24 -14.48
CA SER A 342 -13.33 2.31 -13.03
C SER A 342 -12.53 3.44 -12.39
N GLY A 343 -11.68 4.15 -13.15
CA GLY A 343 -10.58 4.95 -12.59
C GLY A 343 -9.61 4.10 -11.74
N HIS A 344 -9.71 2.76 -11.85
CA HIS A 344 -9.06 1.76 -11.01
C HIS A 344 -8.39 0.67 -11.83
N GLU A 345 -7.99 0.89 -13.10
CA GLU A 345 -6.99 -0.03 -13.63
C GLU A 345 -5.80 -0.02 -12.68
N THR A 346 -5.58 -1.20 -12.15
CA THR A 346 -4.91 -1.53 -10.89
C THR A 346 -3.42 -1.44 -11.04
N PHE A 347 -2.92 -0.25 -11.35
CA PHE A 347 -1.51 0.08 -11.15
C PHE A 347 -1.48 1.28 -10.23
N ARG A 348 -1.82 0.99 -8.97
CA ARG A 348 -1.79 1.93 -7.87
C ARG A 348 -0.34 2.15 -7.46
N CYS A 349 0.06 3.41 -7.49
CA CYS A 349 1.28 3.93 -6.87
C CYS A 349 1.21 3.84 -5.34
N ALA A 350 0.94 2.67 -4.76
CA ALA A 350 0.93 2.51 -3.30
C ALA A 350 2.35 2.45 -2.70
N ASP A 351 3.39 2.68 -3.51
CA ASP A 351 4.79 2.81 -3.08
C ASP A 351 5.07 4.00 -2.17
N GLN A 352 4.11 4.90 -1.97
CA GLN A 352 4.30 6.16 -1.22
C GLN A 352 3.15 6.50 -0.25
N LEU A 353 2.19 5.60 -0.02
CA LEU A 353 1.12 5.88 0.94
C LEU A 353 1.61 5.67 2.36
N LEU A 354 1.93 6.80 2.98
CA LEU A 354 2.26 6.91 4.39
C LEU A 354 1.11 7.62 5.10
N PHE A 355 0.72 7.10 6.26
CA PHE A 355 -0.25 7.69 7.17
C PHE A 355 0.45 7.97 8.50
N PRO A 356 1.24 9.06 8.59
CA PRO A 356 2.10 9.33 9.74
C PRO A 356 1.32 9.49 11.04
N ASP A 357 0.08 9.97 10.96
CA ASP A 357 -0.79 10.19 12.10
C ASP A 357 -1.18 8.89 12.83
N ILE A 358 -1.09 7.75 12.13
CA ILE A 358 -1.36 6.42 12.68
C ILE A 358 -0.17 5.47 12.52
N GLY A 359 1.00 5.93 12.08
CA GLY A 359 2.21 5.10 11.93
C GLY A 359 2.09 3.96 10.93
N LEU A 360 1.23 4.09 9.91
CA LEU A 360 0.96 3.05 8.92
C LEU A 360 1.57 3.41 7.56
N LYS A 361 2.18 2.44 6.88
CA LYS A 361 2.62 2.53 5.49
C LYS A 361 2.06 1.38 4.68
N VAL A 362 1.66 1.65 3.45
CA VAL A 362 1.35 0.59 2.48
C VAL A 362 2.65 -0.06 2.00
N PRO A 363 2.88 -1.35 2.28
CA PRO A 363 4.14 -1.99 1.94
C PRO A 363 4.20 -2.41 0.47
N ARG A 364 5.42 -2.61 -0.02
CA ARG A 364 5.71 -3.44 -1.19
C ARG A 364 6.25 -4.77 -0.69
N ILE A 365 5.45 -5.83 -0.79
CA ILE A 365 5.78 -7.15 -0.24
C ILE A 365 6.48 -7.98 -1.32
N LEU A 366 7.53 -8.70 -0.92
CA LEU A 366 8.18 -9.68 -1.79
C LEU A 366 7.55 -11.06 -1.51
N LEU A 367 7.13 -11.77 -2.56
CA LEU A 367 6.60 -13.13 -2.45
C LEU A 367 7.44 -14.12 -3.26
N PRO A 368 7.44 -15.42 -2.91
CA PRO A 368 8.08 -16.45 -3.73
C PRO A 368 7.58 -16.41 -5.17
N ARG A 369 8.50 -16.54 -6.13
CA ARG A 369 8.12 -16.61 -7.55
C ARG A 369 7.23 -17.83 -7.82
N LYS A 370 6.35 -17.72 -8.82
CA LYS A 370 5.51 -18.84 -9.26
C LYS A 370 6.35 -20.07 -9.61
N GLY A 371 5.87 -21.25 -9.23
CA GLY A 371 6.55 -22.54 -9.45
C GLY A 371 7.44 -23.01 -8.30
N LEU A 372 7.58 -22.24 -7.22
CA LEU A 372 8.17 -22.72 -5.97
C LEU A 372 7.16 -23.56 -5.16
N ASP A 373 7.66 -24.60 -4.52
CA ASP A 373 6.87 -25.43 -3.60
C ASP A 373 6.67 -24.68 -2.28
N LEU A 374 5.51 -24.04 -2.14
CA LEU A 374 5.17 -23.25 -0.96
C LEU A 374 5.05 -24.11 0.31
N THR A 375 4.78 -25.41 0.19
CA THR A 375 4.72 -26.32 1.34
C THR A 375 6.08 -26.50 2.01
N LYS A 376 7.18 -26.32 1.26
CA LYS A 376 8.56 -26.30 1.77
C LYS A 376 9.06 -24.89 2.10
N TRP A 377 8.37 -23.86 1.60
CA TRP A 377 8.77 -22.48 1.78
C TRP A 377 8.59 -22.00 3.22
N CYS A 378 7.40 -22.17 3.79
CA CYS A 378 7.02 -21.58 5.08
C CYS A 378 7.40 -22.45 6.27
N VAL A 379 8.34 -21.98 7.08
CA VAL A 379 8.73 -22.62 8.35
C VAL A 379 8.01 -21.97 9.53
N VAL A 380 7.71 -22.78 10.54
CA VAL A 380 7.17 -22.32 11.84
C VAL A 380 8.13 -21.34 12.54
N ALA A 381 7.59 -20.45 13.38
CA ALA A 381 8.38 -19.46 14.12
C ALA A 381 9.52 -20.09 14.95
N CYS A 382 10.63 -19.37 15.07
CA CYS A 382 11.92 -19.87 15.56
C CYS A 382 12.00 -20.11 17.07
N ASP A 383 11.10 -19.45 17.80
CA ASP A 383 10.87 -19.51 19.24
C ASP A 383 9.85 -20.59 19.62
N GLN A 384 9.20 -21.22 18.64
CA GLN A 384 8.48 -22.45 18.85
C GLN A 384 9.47 -23.62 18.76
N TYR A 385 9.27 -24.65 19.59
CA TYR A 385 10.14 -25.84 19.63
C TYR A 385 11.60 -25.55 20.03
N THR A 386 11.85 -24.50 20.84
CA THR A 386 13.20 -24.12 21.31
C THR A 386 13.95 -25.23 22.04
N SER A 387 13.24 -26.20 22.60
CA SER A 387 13.79 -27.34 23.34
C SER A 387 13.66 -28.67 22.60
N GLN A 388 13.35 -28.66 21.30
CA GLN A 388 13.12 -29.86 20.48
C GLN A 388 14.04 -29.87 19.24
N PRO A 389 15.33 -30.21 19.39
CA PRO A 389 16.28 -30.24 18.27
C PRO A 389 15.90 -31.26 17.18
N GLU A 390 15.20 -32.33 17.52
CA GLU A 390 14.71 -33.35 16.58
C GLU A 390 13.73 -32.75 15.56
N TYR A 391 12.83 -31.86 16.00
CA TYR A 391 11.90 -31.17 15.12
C TYR A 391 12.63 -30.39 14.02
N TRP A 392 13.67 -29.63 14.40
CA TRP A 392 14.46 -28.83 13.47
C TRP A 392 15.31 -29.69 12.53
N LYS A 393 15.71 -30.88 12.97
CA LYS A 393 16.36 -31.86 12.10
C LYS A 393 15.38 -32.40 11.06
N ASP A 394 14.19 -32.81 11.46
CA ASP A 394 13.17 -33.27 10.53
C ASP A 394 12.76 -32.20 9.51
N VAL A 395 12.67 -30.93 9.93
CA VAL A 395 12.36 -29.81 9.04
C VAL A 395 13.46 -29.64 8.01
N LYS A 396 14.75 -29.74 8.40
CA LYS A 396 15.88 -29.73 7.48
C LYS A 396 15.80 -30.89 6.47
N ASP A 397 15.52 -32.09 6.94
CA ASP A 397 15.40 -33.28 6.08
C ASP A 397 14.23 -33.17 5.09
N PHE A 398 13.11 -32.58 5.50
CA PHE A 398 11.94 -32.34 4.65
C PHE A 398 12.20 -31.26 3.58
N VAL A 399 12.82 -30.14 3.97
CA VAL A 399 13.15 -29.02 3.06
C VAL A 399 14.23 -29.44 2.06
N GLY A 400 15.29 -30.10 2.52
CA GLY A 400 16.45 -30.47 1.71
C GLY A 400 17.10 -29.23 1.09
N GLU A 401 17.35 -29.28 -0.22
CA GLU A 401 17.94 -28.17 -1.00
C GLU A 401 16.91 -27.20 -1.59
N ALA A 402 15.62 -27.36 -1.26
CA ALA A 402 14.58 -26.49 -1.80
C ALA A 402 14.68 -25.06 -1.22
N PRO A 403 14.39 -24.01 -2.00
CA PRO A 403 14.26 -22.65 -1.47
C PRO A 403 13.23 -22.61 -0.32
N SER A 404 13.64 -22.08 0.83
CA SER A 404 12.83 -22.08 2.05
C SER A 404 13.21 -20.94 2.99
N THR A 405 12.25 -20.46 3.78
CA THR A 405 12.55 -19.53 4.88
C THR A 405 13.42 -20.18 5.95
N LEU A 406 13.54 -21.52 5.99
CA LEU A 406 14.47 -22.23 6.88
C LEU A 406 15.90 -21.69 6.78
N HIS A 407 16.33 -21.36 5.56
CA HIS A 407 17.67 -20.85 5.28
C HIS A 407 17.82 -19.35 5.55
N LEU A 408 16.73 -18.67 5.93
CA LEU A 408 16.67 -17.24 6.16
C LEU A 408 16.43 -16.89 7.64
N ILE A 409 16.24 -17.89 8.49
CA ILE A 409 15.89 -17.74 9.90
C ILE A 409 16.95 -18.36 10.81
N PHE A 410 16.99 -17.90 12.06
CA PHE A 410 17.84 -18.47 13.11
C PHE A 410 16.95 -19.14 14.17
N PRO A 411 16.88 -20.48 14.21
CA PRO A 411 16.12 -21.20 15.24
C PRO A 411 16.70 -20.98 16.64
N GLU A 412 15.85 -20.68 17.63
CA GLU A 412 16.32 -20.32 18.98
C GLU A 412 17.04 -21.46 19.70
N VAL A 413 16.76 -22.72 19.33
CA VAL A 413 17.44 -23.92 19.85
C VAL A 413 18.98 -23.84 19.72
N TYR A 414 19.49 -23.05 18.76
CA TYR A 414 20.93 -22.90 18.55
C TYR A 414 21.55 -21.71 19.31
N LEU A 415 20.77 -20.86 19.98
CA LEU A 415 21.29 -19.65 20.65
C LEU A 415 22.35 -19.94 21.72
N GLY A 416 22.26 -21.11 22.37
CA GLY A 416 23.21 -21.55 23.40
C GLY A 416 24.61 -21.88 22.88
N ASP A 417 24.76 -22.19 21.59
CA ASP A 417 26.05 -22.54 20.98
C ASP A 417 26.77 -21.32 20.42
N LYS A 418 27.37 -20.54 21.33
CA LYS A 418 28.07 -19.29 20.98
C LYS A 418 29.18 -19.45 19.95
N ARG A 419 29.77 -20.63 19.76
CA ARG A 419 30.86 -20.86 18.79
C ARG A 419 30.36 -20.92 17.36
N HIS A 420 29.18 -21.48 17.12
CA HIS A 420 28.64 -21.66 15.76
C HIS A 420 27.69 -20.53 15.33
N ASN A 421 27.23 -19.68 16.25
CA ASN A 421 26.29 -18.60 15.95
C ASN A 421 26.75 -17.68 14.80
N GLN A 422 28.03 -17.30 14.75
CA GLN A 422 28.55 -16.42 13.69
C GLN A 422 28.47 -17.08 12.30
N LEU A 423 28.79 -18.37 12.19
CA LEU A 423 28.74 -19.11 10.92
C LEU A 423 27.30 -19.25 10.42
N ILE A 424 26.36 -19.54 11.32
CA ILE A 424 24.93 -19.65 10.98
C ILE A 424 24.40 -18.30 10.49
N ILE A 425 24.68 -17.22 11.23
CA ILE A 425 24.26 -15.86 10.85
C ILE A 425 24.83 -15.46 9.48
N GLN A 426 26.10 -15.75 9.23
CA GLN A 426 26.70 -15.46 7.93
C GLN A 426 26.06 -16.29 6.81
N GLY A 427 25.75 -17.57 7.07
CA GLY A 427 25.03 -18.43 6.12
C GLY A 427 23.65 -17.88 5.76
N ILE A 428 22.90 -17.40 6.75
CA ILE A 428 21.60 -16.75 6.56
C ILE A 428 21.73 -15.53 5.64
N LYS A 429 22.68 -14.62 5.92
CA LYS A 429 22.91 -13.43 5.08
C LYS A 429 23.27 -13.79 3.64
N ASN A 430 24.18 -14.77 3.47
CA ASN A 430 24.57 -15.24 2.14
C ASN A 430 23.36 -15.77 1.36
N LYS A 431 22.47 -16.52 2.04
CA LYS A 431 21.23 -17.02 1.43
C LYS A 431 20.23 -15.91 1.10
N MET A 432 20.13 -14.86 1.91
CA MET A 432 19.32 -13.69 1.58
C MET A 432 19.80 -13.01 0.28
N TYR A 433 21.11 -12.81 0.13
CA TYR A 433 21.70 -12.25 -1.11
C TYR A 433 21.54 -13.19 -2.31
N GLU A 434 21.69 -14.50 -2.11
CA GLU A 434 21.43 -15.51 -3.14
C GLU A 434 19.99 -15.43 -3.65
N PHE A 435 19.02 -15.35 -2.74
CA PHE A 435 17.60 -15.32 -3.09
C PHE A 435 17.21 -14.03 -3.82
N ASP A 436 17.78 -12.88 -3.44
CA ASP A 436 17.58 -11.61 -4.16
C ASP A 436 18.25 -11.65 -5.56
N ARG A 437 19.50 -12.12 -5.64
CA ARG A 437 20.24 -12.26 -6.91
C ARG A 437 19.51 -13.16 -7.90
N ASP A 438 19.03 -14.31 -7.43
CA ASP A 438 18.38 -15.33 -8.26
C ASP A 438 16.89 -15.04 -8.49
N ARG A 439 16.41 -13.89 -7.99
CA ARG A 439 15.02 -13.42 -8.13
C ARG A 439 14.01 -14.48 -7.71
N LEU A 440 14.32 -15.20 -6.63
CA LEU A 440 13.40 -16.17 -6.02
C LEU A 440 12.22 -15.48 -5.34
N LEU A 441 12.44 -14.25 -4.90
CA LEU A 441 11.43 -13.35 -4.37
C LEU A 441 11.08 -12.27 -5.39
N VAL A 442 9.79 -12.13 -5.69
CA VAL A 442 9.27 -11.19 -6.68
C VAL A 442 8.45 -10.11 -5.95
N PRO A 443 8.73 -8.82 -6.20
CA PRO A 443 7.93 -7.75 -5.64
C PRO A 443 6.50 -7.80 -6.17
N GLN A 444 5.55 -7.74 -5.24
CA GLN A 444 4.16 -7.55 -5.56
C GLN A 444 3.87 -6.07 -5.79
N HIS A 445 2.72 -5.79 -6.40
CA HIS A 445 2.19 -4.45 -6.40
C HIS A 445 2.00 -3.96 -4.96
N PRO A 446 2.16 -2.66 -4.69
CA PRO A 446 2.04 -2.15 -3.33
C PRO A 446 0.61 -2.26 -2.82
N GLY A 447 0.46 -2.73 -1.59
CA GLY A 447 -0.82 -3.06 -0.99
C GLY A 447 -0.63 -3.84 0.30
N PHE A 448 -1.72 -4.03 1.04
CA PHE A 448 -1.73 -4.93 2.18
C PHE A 448 -2.00 -6.36 1.73
N VAL A 449 -1.70 -7.34 2.59
CA VAL A 449 -2.09 -8.74 2.34
C VAL A 449 -3.06 -9.16 3.43
N LEU A 450 -4.30 -9.42 3.03
CA LEU A 450 -5.30 -10.03 3.89
C LEU A 450 -4.97 -11.51 4.04
N ILE A 451 -4.93 -12.02 5.26
CA ILE A 451 -4.51 -13.38 5.60
C ILE A 451 -5.69 -14.11 6.24
N ASP A 452 -5.90 -15.35 5.84
CA ASP A 452 -6.75 -16.33 6.52
C ASP A 452 -5.88 -17.55 6.84
N ARG A 453 -5.68 -17.81 8.14
CA ARG A 453 -4.80 -18.86 8.63
C ARG A 453 -5.62 -19.91 9.38
N LYS A 454 -5.51 -21.15 8.93
CA LYS A 454 -6.03 -22.32 9.64
C LYS A 454 -4.89 -23.06 10.32
N THR A 455 -5.09 -23.52 11.55
CA THR A 455 -4.15 -24.36 12.29
C THR A 455 -4.89 -25.61 12.81
N PRO A 456 -4.19 -26.60 13.39
CA PRO A 456 -4.86 -27.72 14.06
C PRO A 456 -5.75 -27.31 15.24
N LEU A 457 -5.55 -26.10 15.78
CA LEU A 457 -6.29 -25.59 16.94
C LEU A 457 -7.42 -24.63 16.55
N VAL A 458 -7.25 -23.88 15.46
CA VAL A 458 -8.24 -22.88 15.01
C VAL A 458 -8.55 -23.03 13.53
N GLU A 459 -9.84 -23.02 13.19
CA GLU A 459 -10.32 -23.17 11.81
C GLU A 459 -10.04 -21.94 10.94
N SER A 460 -10.01 -20.74 11.53
CA SER A 460 -9.70 -19.50 10.84
C SER A 460 -9.21 -18.45 11.85
N ARG A 461 -8.05 -17.85 11.56
CA ARG A 461 -7.51 -16.67 12.21
C ARG A 461 -7.20 -15.64 11.14
N LYS A 462 -7.85 -14.49 11.23
CA LYS A 462 -7.73 -13.41 10.24
C LYS A 462 -6.55 -12.52 10.59
N GLY A 463 -5.80 -12.11 9.57
CA GLY A 463 -4.68 -11.19 9.73
C GLY A 463 -4.63 -10.18 8.59
N LEU A 464 -3.91 -9.08 8.81
CA LEU A 464 -3.62 -8.09 7.77
C LEU A 464 -2.14 -7.71 7.82
N LEU A 465 -1.40 -8.06 6.77
CA LEU A 465 0.02 -7.73 6.66
C LEU A 465 0.19 -6.26 6.25
N VAL A 466 0.84 -5.48 7.11
CA VAL A 466 1.06 -4.03 6.93
C VAL A 466 2.50 -3.66 7.23
N ALA A 467 2.92 -2.43 6.90
CA ALA A 467 4.17 -1.87 7.41
C ALA A 467 3.90 -0.77 8.44
N LEU A 468 4.59 -0.84 9.59
CA LEU A 468 4.52 0.15 10.65
C LEU A 468 5.77 1.02 10.72
N ASP A 469 5.59 2.29 11.04
CA ASP A 469 6.66 3.27 11.19
C ASP A 469 7.37 3.10 12.54
N LEU A 470 8.66 2.76 12.49
CA LEU A 470 9.49 2.58 13.69
C LEU A 470 9.73 3.90 14.44
N GLU A 471 9.50 5.06 13.85
CA GLU A 471 9.50 6.34 14.59
C GLU A 471 8.34 6.43 15.59
N LEU A 472 7.25 5.69 15.35
CA LEU A 472 6.10 5.60 16.28
C LEU A 472 6.11 4.35 17.14
N TYR A 473 7.26 3.66 17.22
CA TYR A 473 7.46 2.54 18.14
C TYR A 473 8.48 2.87 19.21
N SER A 474 8.12 2.57 20.45
CA SER A 474 9.00 2.72 21.61
C SER A 474 8.67 1.66 22.66
N PHE A 475 9.73 1.00 23.13
CA PHE A 475 9.71 0.03 24.22
C PHE A 475 10.25 0.61 25.54
N GLU A 476 10.41 1.93 25.61
CA GLU A 476 10.84 2.62 26.83
C GLU A 476 9.68 2.72 27.83
N LYS A 477 10.01 2.61 29.12
CA LYS A 477 9.02 2.73 30.19
C LYS A 477 8.43 4.15 30.18
N GLY A 478 7.09 4.25 30.25
CA GLY A 478 6.38 5.53 30.25
C GLY A 478 6.16 6.17 28.88
N SER A 479 6.56 5.49 27.79
CA SER A 479 6.34 5.96 26.43
C SER A 479 4.86 6.23 26.11
N GLN A 480 4.61 7.26 25.30
CA GLN A 480 3.28 7.65 24.80
C GLN A 480 3.08 7.31 23.32
N SER A 481 3.96 6.47 22.76
CA SER A 481 3.95 6.12 21.34
C SER A 481 2.73 5.29 20.94
N LEU A 482 2.31 5.37 19.67
CA LEU A 482 1.15 4.60 19.19
C LEU A 482 1.40 3.09 19.18
N ILE A 483 2.65 2.69 18.93
CA ILE A 483 3.10 1.30 18.91
C ILE A 483 3.92 1.05 20.18
N ARG A 484 3.44 0.14 21.04
CA ARG A 484 4.03 -0.16 22.35
C ARG A 484 3.95 -1.65 22.66
N PRO A 485 4.94 -2.23 23.34
CA PRO A 485 4.92 -3.65 23.66
C PRO A 485 3.95 -4.00 24.80
N THR A 486 3.32 -5.17 24.72
CA THR A 486 2.51 -5.73 25.81
C THR A 486 3.35 -6.51 26.82
N GLU A 487 4.61 -6.81 26.50
CA GLU A 487 5.58 -7.47 27.37
C GLU A 487 6.92 -6.72 27.47
N LYS A 488 7.67 -6.95 28.56
CA LYS A 488 8.96 -6.28 28.76
C LYS A 488 10.02 -6.78 27.76
N THR A 489 10.60 -5.87 26.99
CA THR A 489 11.77 -6.16 26.15
C THR A 489 12.99 -6.50 27.01
N ILE A 490 13.66 -7.61 26.69
CA ILE A 490 14.83 -8.11 27.40
C ILE A 490 16.08 -7.73 26.59
N PRO A 491 16.92 -6.79 27.05
CA PRO A 491 18.07 -6.30 26.28
C PRO A 491 19.03 -7.40 25.86
N ASP A 492 19.28 -8.39 26.71
CA ASP A 492 20.22 -9.50 26.44
C ASP A 492 19.81 -10.38 25.25
N ARG A 493 18.53 -10.32 24.83
CA ARG A 493 18.02 -11.07 23.68
C ARG A 493 18.21 -10.34 22.34
N LEU A 494 18.57 -9.06 22.35
CA LEU A 494 18.68 -8.24 21.13
C LEU A 494 19.96 -8.47 20.31
N PRO A 495 21.17 -8.57 20.89
CA PRO A 495 22.41 -8.64 20.12
C PRO A 495 22.45 -9.68 18.99
N PRO A 496 22.09 -10.97 19.20
CA PRO A 496 22.10 -11.94 18.10
C PRO A 496 21.10 -11.61 16.99
N ARG A 497 19.95 -11.01 17.33
CA ARG A 497 18.93 -10.59 16.35
C ARG A 497 19.41 -9.39 15.53
N ILE A 498 20.11 -8.44 16.16
CA ILE A 498 20.72 -7.29 15.48
C ILE A 498 21.72 -7.78 14.44
N LEU A 499 22.58 -8.74 14.81
CA LEU A 499 23.58 -9.29 13.89
C LEU A 499 22.96 -9.94 12.65
N ILE A 500 21.79 -10.58 12.76
CA ILE A 500 21.07 -11.15 11.62
C ILE A 500 20.57 -10.05 10.68
N ARG A 501 19.98 -8.98 11.24
CA ARG A 501 19.36 -7.88 10.46
C ARG A 501 20.34 -6.85 9.92
N GLU A 502 21.49 -6.65 10.58
CA GLU A 502 22.47 -5.66 10.15
C GLU A 502 23.00 -6.01 8.75
N GLN A 503 22.86 -5.07 7.81
CA GLN A 503 23.22 -5.24 6.37
C GLN A 503 22.44 -6.35 5.65
N ALA A 504 21.33 -6.84 6.20
CA ALA A 504 20.49 -7.80 5.48
C ALA A 504 19.80 -7.13 4.27
N PRO A 505 19.80 -7.76 3.08
CA PRO A 505 19.11 -7.22 1.91
C PRO A 505 17.59 -7.47 1.94
N LEU A 506 17.13 -8.35 2.83
CA LEU A 506 15.74 -8.78 2.94
C LEU A 506 15.25 -8.62 4.39
N GLU A 507 13.98 -8.26 4.52
CA GLU A 507 13.25 -8.18 5.79
C GLU A 507 12.29 -9.35 5.90
N LEU A 508 12.42 -10.17 6.96
CA LEU A 508 11.52 -11.30 7.25
C LEU A 508 10.93 -11.18 8.66
N PRO A 509 9.83 -10.45 8.84
CA PRO A 509 9.23 -10.30 10.15
C PRO A 509 8.15 -11.37 10.39
N HIS A 510 8.14 -11.88 11.61
CA HIS A 510 7.13 -12.76 12.19
C HIS A 510 6.41 -12.03 13.34
N ILE A 511 6.30 -10.70 13.25
CA ILE A 511 5.83 -9.86 14.34
C ILE A 511 4.31 -9.80 14.29
N LEU A 512 3.67 -10.21 15.38
CA LEU A 512 2.24 -10.14 15.57
C LEU A 512 1.91 -8.86 16.34
N VAL A 513 1.20 -7.96 15.69
CA VAL A 513 0.74 -6.71 16.27
C VAL A 513 -0.76 -6.77 16.45
N LEU A 514 -1.24 -6.36 17.60
CA LEU A 514 -2.64 -6.44 17.96
C LEU A 514 -3.39 -5.17 17.60
N ILE A 515 -4.70 -5.29 17.43
CA ILE A 515 -5.66 -4.19 17.49
C ILE A 515 -6.80 -4.55 18.44
N ASP A 516 -7.26 -3.59 19.24
CA ASP A 516 -8.45 -3.74 20.09
C ASP A 516 -9.69 -3.15 19.37
N ASP A 517 -10.29 -3.99 18.53
CA ASP A 517 -11.40 -3.67 17.64
C ASP A 517 -12.60 -4.61 17.86
N PRO A 518 -13.36 -4.43 18.96
CA PRO A 518 -14.48 -5.32 19.29
C PRO A 518 -15.63 -5.26 18.27
N GLU A 519 -15.72 -4.16 17.52
CA GLU A 519 -16.70 -3.96 16.46
C GLU A 519 -16.26 -4.56 15.11
N GLN A 520 -15.05 -5.14 15.03
CA GLN A 520 -14.55 -5.84 13.85
C GLN A 520 -14.61 -4.96 12.58
N THR A 521 -14.07 -3.75 12.69
CA THR A 521 -14.18 -2.69 11.68
C THR A 521 -12.98 -2.64 10.71
N VAL A 522 -11.83 -3.22 11.08
CA VAL A 522 -10.59 -3.15 10.28
C VAL A 522 -10.44 -4.33 9.32
N ILE A 523 -10.42 -5.58 9.81
CA ILE A 523 -10.00 -6.75 9.04
C ILE A 523 -11.20 -7.51 8.46
N GLU A 524 -12.22 -7.71 9.28
CA GLU A 524 -13.38 -8.53 9.00
C GLU A 524 -14.22 -8.04 7.82
N PRO A 525 -14.41 -6.72 7.58
CA PRO A 525 -15.10 -6.23 6.40
C PRO A 525 -14.35 -6.52 5.10
N LEU A 526 -13.02 -6.66 5.16
CA LEU A 526 -12.21 -7.10 4.01
C LEU A 526 -12.41 -8.60 3.77
N MET A 527 -12.42 -9.39 4.85
CA MET A 527 -12.62 -10.84 4.78
C MET A 527 -13.98 -11.21 4.19
N ALA A 528 -15.04 -10.45 4.53
CA ALA A 528 -16.38 -10.62 3.97
C ALA A 528 -16.43 -10.46 2.43
N LYS A 529 -15.50 -9.70 1.84
CA LYS A 529 -15.41 -9.47 0.40
C LYS A 529 -14.13 -10.02 -0.23
N LYS A 530 -13.49 -11.03 0.39
CA LYS A 530 -12.19 -11.57 -0.05
C LYS A 530 -12.17 -12.03 -1.52
N GLY A 531 -13.30 -12.55 -2.02
CA GLY A 531 -13.44 -12.96 -3.42
C GLY A 531 -13.35 -11.84 -4.46
N SER A 532 -13.36 -10.57 -4.03
CA SER A 532 -13.12 -9.40 -4.90
C SER A 532 -11.64 -9.04 -5.05
N PHE A 533 -10.75 -9.69 -4.29
CA PHE A 533 -9.31 -9.44 -4.29
C PHE A 533 -8.56 -10.52 -5.04
N GLU A 534 -7.40 -10.16 -5.61
CA GLU A 534 -6.48 -11.13 -6.21
C GLU A 534 -5.94 -12.06 -5.13
N GLN A 535 -6.11 -13.37 -5.30
CA GLN A 535 -5.51 -14.36 -4.41
C GLN A 535 -4.02 -14.52 -4.75
N LEU A 536 -3.16 -14.24 -3.78
CA LEU A 536 -1.70 -14.27 -3.94
C LEU A 536 -1.13 -15.67 -3.68
N TYR A 537 -1.68 -16.37 -2.69
CA TYR A 537 -1.26 -17.72 -2.32
C TYR A 537 -2.38 -18.45 -1.56
N ASP A 538 -2.34 -19.77 -1.64
CA ASP A 538 -3.28 -20.72 -1.04
C ASP A 538 -2.57 -22.09 -0.98
N PHE A 539 -2.13 -22.52 0.21
CA PHE A 539 -1.32 -23.73 0.36
C PHE A 539 -1.29 -24.25 1.80
N ASP A 540 -0.95 -25.54 1.94
CA ASP A 540 -0.75 -26.20 3.23
C ASP A 540 0.65 -25.91 3.80
N LEU A 541 0.69 -25.69 5.12
CA LEU A 541 1.94 -25.49 5.86
C LEU A 541 2.64 -26.83 6.13
N MET A 542 3.97 -26.80 6.20
CA MET A 542 4.76 -28.00 6.53
C MET A 542 4.38 -28.59 7.89
N LYS A 543 4.74 -29.87 8.10
CA LYS A 543 4.55 -30.60 9.36
C LYS A 543 3.09 -30.61 9.87
N LYS A 544 2.12 -30.53 8.96
CA LYS A 544 0.67 -30.49 9.28
C LYS A 544 0.30 -29.33 10.19
N SER A 545 1.03 -28.21 10.08
CA SER A 545 0.80 -27.01 10.89
C SER A 545 -0.42 -26.19 10.44
N GLY A 546 -1.15 -26.65 9.41
CA GLY A 546 -2.41 -26.08 8.96
C GLY A 546 -2.34 -25.58 7.52
N HIS A 547 -3.06 -24.50 7.23
CA HIS A 547 -3.26 -23.98 5.89
C HIS A 547 -3.21 -22.45 5.90
N LEU A 548 -2.68 -21.86 4.83
CA LEU A 548 -2.52 -20.41 4.71
C LEU A 548 -3.01 -19.91 3.35
N ALA A 549 -3.93 -18.94 3.38
CA ALA A 549 -4.39 -18.24 2.19
C ALA A 549 -4.22 -16.72 2.36
N GLY A 550 -3.90 -16.03 1.26
CA GLY A 550 -3.63 -14.61 1.25
C GLY A 550 -4.16 -13.90 0.01
N TRP A 551 -4.69 -12.69 0.20
CA TRP A 551 -5.26 -11.86 -0.86
C TRP A 551 -4.67 -10.45 -0.86
N HIS A 552 -4.51 -9.90 -2.06
CA HIS A 552 -3.92 -8.57 -2.26
C HIS A 552 -4.96 -7.46 -2.08
N VAL A 553 -4.76 -6.62 -1.06
CA VAL A 553 -5.62 -5.48 -0.76
C VAL A 553 -4.94 -4.19 -1.21
N ALA A 554 -5.16 -3.83 -2.47
CA ALA A 554 -4.68 -2.58 -3.04
C ALA A 554 -5.80 -1.55 -3.27
N ALA A 555 -7.07 -1.96 -3.38
CA ALA A 555 -8.21 -1.10 -3.72
C ALA A 555 -8.38 0.13 -2.78
N SER A 556 -8.77 1.30 -3.32
CA SER A 556 -8.63 2.62 -2.66
C SER A 556 -9.61 2.67 -1.53
N ASP A 557 -10.85 2.32 -1.82
CA ASP A 557 -11.94 2.25 -0.86
C ASP A 557 -11.62 1.27 0.28
N SER A 558 -10.85 0.21 -0.01
CA SER A 558 -10.44 -0.76 1.02
C SER A 558 -9.31 -0.19 1.88
N VAL A 559 -8.27 0.42 1.28
CA VAL A 559 -7.19 1.10 1.99
C VAL A 559 -7.73 2.26 2.85
N ASP A 560 -8.59 3.11 2.27
CA ASP A 560 -9.24 4.22 2.97
C ASP A 560 -10.16 3.74 4.09
N GLY A 561 -10.84 2.61 3.88
CA GLY A 561 -11.63 1.93 4.91
C GLY A 561 -10.79 1.49 6.11
N ILE A 562 -9.67 0.81 5.85
CA ILE A 562 -8.70 0.39 6.87
C ILE A 562 -8.19 1.60 7.65
N VAL A 563 -7.73 2.64 6.96
CA VAL A 563 -7.17 3.85 7.57
C VAL A 563 -8.21 4.57 8.42
N ARG A 564 -9.46 4.68 7.94
CA ARG A 564 -10.55 5.31 8.70
C ARG A 564 -10.90 4.52 9.97
N ALA A 565 -10.91 3.19 9.89
CA ALA A 565 -11.15 2.33 11.04
C ALA A 565 -10.00 2.47 12.06
N LEU A 566 -8.74 2.36 11.63
CA LEU A 566 -7.58 2.54 12.50
C LEU A 566 -7.52 3.92 13.17
N ARG A 567 -7.83 5.01 12.44
CA ARG A 567 -7.93 6.36 13.01
C ARG A 567 -8.99 6.46 14.11
N ARG A 568 -10.13 5.79 13.94
CA ARG A 568 -11.17 5.71 14.97
C ARG A 568 -10.68 4.95 16.20
N LEU A 569 -9.93 3.87 16.01
CA LEU A 569 -9.34 3.12 17.12
C LEU A 569 -8.30 3.95 17.88
N ALA A 570 -7.55 4.81 17.18
CA ALA A 570 -6.55 5.72 17.71
C ALA A 570 -7.11 6.99 18.35
N ASP A 571 -8.43 7.22 18.31
CA ASP A 571 -9.04 8.43 18.85
C ASP A 571 -8.80 8.55 20.37
N PRO A 572 -8.21 9.68 20.85
CA PRO A 572 -7.91 9.85 22.27
C PRO A 572 -9.13 9.83 23.19
N GLN A 573 -10.30 10.28 22.71
CA GLN A 573 -11.53 10.28 23.52
C GLN A 573 -12.06 8.86 23.68
N ARG A 574 -12.11 8.07 22.60
CA ARG A 574 -12.40 6.63 22.64
C ARG A 574 -11.44 5.92 23.59
N PHE A 575 -10.14 6.18 23.45
CA PHE A 575 -9.10 5.55 24.25
C PHE A 575 -9.29 5.80 25.76
N ARG A 576 -9.51 7.05 26.17
CA ARG A 576 -9.79 7.39 27.57
C ARG A 576 -11.05 6.74 28.09
N SER A 577 -12.14 6.79 27.32
CA SER A 577 -13.41 6.19 27.71
C SER A 577 -13.33 4.67 27.85
N ARG A 578 -12.55 4.00 27.01
CA ARG A 578 -12.45 2.53 26.99
C ARG A 578 -11.54 1.99 28.10
N TYR A 579 -10.41 2.64 28.37
CA TYR A 579 -9.38 2.11 29.29
C TYR A 579 -9.28 2.86 30.62
N GLY A 580 -10.04 3.95 30.81
CA GLY A 580 -9.91 4.81 31.99
C GLY A 580 -8.57 5.55 32.04
N ALA A 581 -7.99 5.84 30.88
CA ALA A 581 -6.68 6.50 30.78
C ALA A 581 -6.73 7.95 31.30
N ARG A 582 -5.62 8.40 31.91
CA ARG A 582 -5.45 9.79 32.36
C ARG A 582 -5.34 10.75 31.18
N ALA A 583 -5.56 12.04 31.42
CA ALA A 583 -5.52 13.07 30.38
C ALA A 583 -4.15 13.23 29.70
N ASP A 584 -3.07 12.88 30.40
CA ASP A 584 -1.68 12.94 29.92
C ASP A 584 -1.23 11.67 29.17
N GLN A 585 -2.08 10.64 29.12
CA GLN A 585 -1.76 9.37 28.45
C GLN A 585 -2.26 9.36 26.99
N GLY A 586 -1.34 9.13 26.07
CA GLY A 586 -1.61 8.97 24.64
C GLY A 586 -2.14 7.58 24.28
N PRO A 587 -2.85 7.45 23.14
CA PRO A 587 -3.45 6.19 22.71
C PRO A 587 -2.42 5.10 22.38
N ILE A 588 -2.78 3.84 22.66
CA ILE A 588 -2.08 2.64 22.16
C ILE A 588 -2.92 2.11 21.00
N LEU A 589 -2.48 2.33 19.77
CA LEU A 589 -3.16 1.78 18.59
C LEU A 589 -2.69 0.35 18.30
N PHE A 590 -1.38 0.12 18.47
CA PHE A 590 -0.72 -1.12 18.09
C PHE A 590 0.04 -1.72 19.28
N PRO A 591 -0.65 -2.45 20.17
CA PRO A 591 0.01 -3.29 21.16
C PRO A 591 0.82 -4.38 20.45
N VAL A 592 2.14 -4.40 20.65
CA VAL A 592 3.02 -5.40 20.05
C VAL A 592 2.93 -6.66 20.90
N GLY A 593 2.39 -7.71 20.30
CA GLY A 593 2.26 -9.03 20.88
C GLY A 593 3.54 -9.83 20.70
N ASP A 594 3.40 -11.02 20.10
CA ASP A 594 4.53 -11.89 19.82
C ASP A 594 5.50 -11.27 18.79
N GLY A 595 6.80 -11.50 18.98
CA GLY A 595 7.85 -10.87 18.17
C GLY A 595 8.25 -9.45 18.61
N ASN A 596 7.90 -9.02 19.83
CA ASN A 596 8.33 -7.72 20.37
C ASN A 596 9.85 -7.50 20.27
N HIS A 597 10.69 -8.50 20.64
CA HIS A 597 12.16 -8.36 20.50
C HIS A 597 12.58 -8.20 19.03
N SER A 598 11.85 -8.78 18.08
CA SER A 598 12.10 -8.62 16.66
C SER A 598 11.81 -7.18 16.21
N LEU A 599 10.71 -6.57 16.68
CA LEU A 599 10.41 -5.16 16.42
C LEU A 599 11.39 -4.19 17.13
N ALA A 600 11.77 -4.50 18.38
CA ALA A 600 12.83 -3.80 19.11
C ALA A 600 14.17 -3.84 18.38
N THR A 601 14.50 -4.98 17.78
CA THR A 601 15.69 -5.15 16.95
C THR A 601 15.59 -4.29 15.69
N ALA A 602 14.44 -4.29 15.00
CA ALA A 602 14.20 -3.44 13.84
C ALA A 602 14.43 -1.96 14.18
N LYS A 603 13.86 -1.48 15.30
CA LYS A 603 14.05 -0.12 15.80
C LYS A 603 15.52 0.21 16.05
N ARG A 604 16.27 -0.67 16.71
CA ARG A 604 17.70 -0.43 16.98
C ARG A 604 18.51 -0.35 15.69
N CYS A 605 18.32 -1.28 14.75
CA CYS A 605 18.97 -1.22 13.44
C CYS A 605 18.63 0.08 12.69
N TRP A 606 17.38 0.56 12.78
CA TRP A 606 16.97 1.81 12.17
C TRP A 606 17.68 3.03 12.80
N GLU A 607 17.70 3.12 14.13
CA GLU A 607 18.42 4.21 14.83
C GLU A 607 19.91 4.22 14.45
N ASP A 608 20.55 3.06 14.36
CA ASP A 608 21.95 2.93 13.96
C ASP A 608 22.19 3.39 12.52
N LEU A 609 21.30 3.04 11.58
CA LEU A 609 21.37 3.50 10.20
C LEU A 609 21.17 5.01 10.08
N LYS A 610 20.22 5.56 10.84
CA LYS A 610 19.97 7.00 10.91
C LYS A 610 21.21 7.75 11.42
N MET A 611 21.87 7.24 12.46
CA MET A 611 23.15 7.79 12.95
C MET A 611 24.28 7.70 11.90
N ARG A 612 24.25 6.71 11.01
CA ARG A 612 25.20 6.55 9.90
C ARG A 612 24.83 7.35 8.63
N GLY A 613 23.81 8.21 8.70
CA GLY A 613 23.44 9.12 7.61
C GLY A 613 22.38 8.58 6.63
N ALA A 614 21.64 7.53 6.99
CA ALA A 614 20.49 7.09 6.20
C ALA A 614 19.41 8.18 6.15
N ASP A 615 18.80 8.37 4.98
CA ASP A 615 17.70 9.32 4.77
C ASP A 615 16.49 8.98 5.67
N PRO A 616 16.14 9.82 6.67
CA PRO A 616 15.05 9.56 7.59
C PRO A 616 13.66 9.45 6.93
N GLU A 617 13.49 10.05 5.75
CA GLU A 617 12.19 10.07 5.06
C GLU A 617 12.03 8.91 4.09
N ARG A 618 13.12 8.48 3.45
CA ARG A 618 13.06 7.56 2.30
C ARG A 618 13.61 6.17 2.58
N HIS A 619 14.39 5.98 3.64
CA HIS A 619 15.05 4.71 3.86
C HIS A 619 14.05 3.59 4.22
N PRO A 620 14.09 2.42 3.55
CA PRO A 620 13.11 1.36 3.75
C PRO A 620 13.14 0.78 5.18
N ALA A 621 14.32 0.72 5.81
CA ALA A 621 14.49 0.19 7.17
C ALA A 621 13.77 1.00 8.27
N ARG A 622 13.24 2.20 7.97
CA ARG A 622 12.35 2.93 8.88
C ARG A 622 11.06 2.18 9.18
N HIS A 623 10.62 1.31 8.28
CA HIS A 623 9.35 0.61 8.41
C HIS A 623 9.59 -0.88 8.61
N ALA A 624 8.81 -1.48 9.52
CA ALA A 624 8.82 -2.93 9.74
C ALA A 624 7.50 -3.53 9.23
N LEU A 625 7.59 -4.62 8.48
CA LEU A 625 6.42 -5.39 8.06
C LEU A 625 5.90 -6.20 9.28
N VAL A 626 4.59 -6.26 9.49
CA VAL A 626 3.96 -6.92 10.65
C VAL A 626 2.61 -7.51 10.26
N GLU A 627 2.15 -8.54 10.97
CA GLU A 627 0.79 -9.09 10.85
C GLU A 627 -0.09 -8.41 11.91
N LEU A 628 -1.06 -7.60 11.48
CA LEU A 628 -2.12 -7.09 12.36
C LEU A 628 -3.13 -8.20 12.63
N VAL A 629 -3.47 -8.42 13.90
CA VAL A 629 -4.51 -9.36 14.32
C VAL A 629 -5.45 -8.69 15.31
N ASN A 630 -6.76 -8.88 15.13
CA ASN A 630 -7.74 -8.39 16.08
C ASN A 630 -7.77 -9.31 17.30
N ILE A 631 -7.61 -8.75 18.51
CA ILE A 631 -7.69 -9.55 19.74
C ILE A 631 -9.05 -10.24 19.86
N HIS A 632 -10.10 -9.65 19.31
CA HIS A 632 -11.47 -10.19 19.35
C HIS A 632 -11.76 -11.21 18.24
N ASP A 633 -10.78 -11.54 17.38
CA ASP A 633 -10.96 -12.62 16.43
C ASP A 633 -11.14 -13.95 17.20
N PRO A 634 -12.12 -14.80 16.82
CA PRO A 634 -12.33 -16.09 17.47
C PRO A 634 -11.15 -17.06 17.34
N GLY A 635 -10.32 -16.92 16.29
CA GLY A 635 -9.09 -17.68 16.09
C GLY A 635 -7.91 -17.17 16.92
N MET A 636 -8.10 -16.13 17.74
CA MET A 636 -7.12 -15.64 18.70
C MET A 636 -7.50 -16.14 20.10
N THR A 637 -6.74 -17.09 20.64
CA THR A 637 -6.98 -17.68 21.98
C THR A 637 -5.90 -17.22 22.95
N PHE A 638 -6.29 -16.77 24.14
CA PHE A 638 -5.33 -16.41 25.18
C PHE A 638 -5.14 -17.61 26.11
N GLU A 639 -3.89 -18.04 26.27
CA GLU A 639 -3.53 -19.09 27.23
C GLU A 639 -2.83 -18.49 28.46
N PRO A 640 -3.16 -18.95 29.67
CA PRO A 640 -2.48 -18.50 30.87
C PRO A 640 -1.06 -19.06 30.91
N ILE A 641 -0.10 -18.24 31.36
CA ILE A 641 1.24 -18.71 31.69
C ILE A 641 1.28 -19.02 33.18
N HIS A 642 1.48 -20.28 33.54
CA HIS A 642 1.58 -20.69 34.93
C HIS A 642 3.01 -20.52 35.48
N ARG A 643 3.19 -20.62 36.80
CA ARG A 643 4.51 -20.58 37.45
C ARG A 643 4.78 -21.88 38.18
N LEU A 644 5.89 -22.53 37.86
CA LEU A 644 6.42 -23.66 38.64
C LEU A 644 7.56 -23.15 39.49
N VAL A 645 7.38 -23.14 40.80
CA VAL A 645 8.38 -22.72 41.77
C VAL A 645 9.02 -23.96 42.39
N PHE A 646 10.34 -24.05 42.31
CA PHE A 646 11.14 -25.17 42.81
C PHE A 646 11.92 -24.79 44.07
N GLY A 647 12.26 -25.80 44.89
CA GLY A 647 13.15 -25.62 46.03
C GLY A 647 12.51 -24.84 47.19
N VAL A 648 11.18 -24.89 47.33
CA VAL A 648 10.45 -24.10 48.34
C VAL A 648 9.68 -24.99 49.31
N ASP A 649 9.58 -24.53 50.56
CA ASP A 649 8.58 -25.03 51.51
C ASP A 649 7.22 -24.42 51.13
N VAL A 650 6.32 -25.26 50.64
CA VAL A 650 5.02 -24.83 50.11
C VAL A 650 4.18 -24.10 51.15
N GLU A 651 4.19 -24.58 52.39
CA GLU A 651 3.34 -24.02 53.43
C GLU A 651 3.84 -22.64 53.87
N ARG A 652 5.16 -22.50 53.98
CA ARG A 652 5.81 -21.21 54.22
C ARG A 652 5.59 -20.24 53.06
N ALA A 653 5.65 -20.72 51.82
CA ALA A 653 5.40 -19.91 50.63
C ALA A 653 3.96 -19.37 50.60
N LEU A 654 2.95 -20.21 50.80
CA LEU A 654 1.54 -19.80 50.82
C LEU A 654 1.24 -18.82 51.96
N LYS A 655 1.78 -19.06 53.17
CA LYS A 655 1.66 -18.12 54.30
C LYS A 655 2.34 -16.79 54.01
N ALA A 656 3.52 -16.80 53.38
CA ALA A 656 4.23 -15.60 52.98
C ALA A 656 3.45 -14.80 51.93
N MET A 657 2.85 -15.48 50.95
CA MET A 657 2.00 -14.86 49.93
C MET A 657 0.78 -14.17 50.54
N ALA A 658 0.04 -14.87 51.39
CA ALA A 658 -1.15 -14.30 52.03
C ALA A 658 -0.79 -13.08 52.89
N LYS A 659 0.30 -13.17 53.66
CA LYS A 659 0.79 -12.06 54.50
C LYS A 659 1.21 -10.84 53.66
N ASP A 660 1.92 -11.05 52.55
CA ASP A 660 2.35 -9.96 51.67
C ASP A 660 1.16 -9.27 51.00
N PHE A 661 0.18 -10.05 50.52
CA PHE A 661 -1.06 -9.50 49.96
C PHE A 661 -1.82 -8.66 50.98
N GLU A 662 -1.98 -9.13 52.23
CA GLU A 662 -2.61 -8.34 53.29
C GLU A 662 -1.82 -7.08 53.65
N ALA A 663 -0.49 -7.17 53.72
CA ALA A 663 0.38 -6.02 53.99
C ALA A 663 0.27 -4.93 52.90
N ARG A 664 -0.05 -5.32 51.67
CA ARG A 664 -0.32 -4.39 50.55
C ARG A 664 -1.76 -3.88 50.51
N GLY A 665 -2.60 -4.30 51.45
CA GLY A 665 -4.01 -3.93 51.48
C GLY A 665 -4.91 -4.75 50.56
N TRP A 666 -4.40 -5.83 49.95
CA TRP A 666 -5.15 -6.70 49.02
C TRP A 666 -6.03 -7.74 49.72
N GLY A 667 -6.45 -7.44 50.94
CA GLY A 667 -7.19 -8.35 51.81
C GLY A 667 -8.68 -8.04 51.96
N PRO A 668 -9.44 -8.93 52.63
CA PRO A 668 -8.96 -10.13 53.30
C PRO A 668 -8.45 -11.19 52.30
N VAL A 669 -7.44 -11.97 52.69
CA VAL A 669 -6.89 -13.04 51.85
C VAL A 669 -7.37 -14.39 52.37
N ARG A 670 -7.92 -15.22 51.49
CA ARG A 670 -8.46 -16.54 51.85
C ARG A 670 -7.70 -17.63 51.11
N VAL A 671 -7.32 -18.69 51.83
CA VAL A 671 -6.77 -19.92 51.24
C VAL A 671 -7.84 -21.01 51.35
N VAL A 672 -8.36 -21.45 50.21
CA VAL A 672 -9.45 -22.44 50.12
C VAL A 672 -8.87 -23.75 49.61
N GLU A 673 -8.63 -24.69 50.52
CA GLU A 673 -8.14 -26.04 50.18
C GLU A 673 -9.16 -26.80 49.32
N GLY A 674 -8.68 -27.62 48.38
CA GLY A 674 -9.49 -28.47 47.50
C GLY A 674 -10.15 -27.77 46.31
N ALA A 675 -10.27 -26.44 46.33
CA ALA A 675 -10.85 -25.62 45.27
C ALA A 675 -9.91 -25.48 44.06
N SER A 676 -10.49 -25.27 42.87
CA SER A 676 -9.76 -24.92 41.64
C SER A 676 -10.37 -23.69 40.96
N LEU A 677 -9.64 -23.12 40.00
CA LEU A 677 -10.12 -22.05 39.13
C LEU A 677 -11.37 -22.49 38.32
N ALA A 678 -11.44 -23.77 37.94
CA ALA A 678 -12.56 -24.33 37.20
C ALA A 678 -13.82 -24.53 38.07
N SER A 679 -13.65 -24.87 39.36
CA SER A 679 -14.77 -25.16 40.27
C SER A 679 -15.34 -23.93 40.97
N THR A 680 -14.72 -22.75 40.79
CA THR A 680 -15.05 -21.54 41.55
C THR A 680 -15.29 -20.39 40.56
N PRO A 681 -16.49 -19.82 40.48
CA PRO A 681 -16.76 -18.65 39.63
C PRO A 681 -15.96 -17.42 40.08
N ALA A 682 -15.63 -16.52 39.15
CA ALA A 682 -14.99 -15.25 39.48
C ALA A 682 -15.95 -14.35 40.26
N SER A 683 -15.53 -13.85 41.43
CA SER A 683 -16.17 -12.73 42.11
C SER A 683 -15.59 -11.42 41.59
N GLY A 684 -16.47 -10.47 41.24
CA GLY A 684 -16.05 -9.18 40.71
C GLY A 684 -15.14 -8.44 41.69
N GLY A 685 -13.93 -8.09 41.23
CA GLY A 685 -12.93 -7.34 42.01
C GLY A 685 -11.95 -8.18 42.83
N SER A 686 -12.04 -9.52 42.85
CA SER A 686 -11.07 -10.38 43.55
C SER A 686 -10.09 -11.07 42.60
N HIS A 687 -8.82 -11.20 42.98
CA HIS A 687 -7.79 -11.97 42.27
C HIS A 687 -7.64 -13.36 42.85
N ARG A 688 -7.45 -14.37 41.98
CA ARG A 688 -7.46 -15.79 42.35
C ARG A 688 -6.28 -16.52 41.74
N VAL A 689 -5.49 -17.19 42.56
CA VAL A 689 -4.35 -18.00 42.13
C VAL A 689 -4.53 -19.41 42.65
N GLU A 690 -4.64 -20.39 41.76
CA GLU A 690 -4.72 -21.79 42.16
C GLU A 690 -3.32 -22.32 42.46
N PHE A 691 -3.15 -23.05 43.56
CA PHE A 691 -1.91 -23.72 43.89
C PHE A 691 -2.06 -25.23 43.76
N ARG A 692 -1.02 -25.90 43.24
CA ARG A 692 -0.91 -27.37 43.21
C ARG A 692 0.45 -27.81 43.70
N THR A 693 0.47 -28.85 44.51
CA THR A 693 1.69 -29.54 44.96
C THR A 693 1.36 -31.02 45.21
N ARG A 694 2.34 -31.82 45.64
CA ARG A 694 2.17 -33.26 45.86
C ARG A 694 1.02 -33.54 46.83
N GLY A 695 -0.09 -34.07 46.29
CA GLY A 695 -1.26 -34.47 47.06
C GLY A 695 -2.11 -33.33 47.64
N ARG A 696 -1.81 -32.05 47.31
CA ARG A 696 -2.57 -30.88 47.77
C ARG A 696 -2.86 -29.92 46.61
N ARG A 697 -4.05 -29.33 46.65
CA ARG A 697 -4.44 -28.24 45.76
C ARG A 697 -5.37 -27.29 46.49
N GLY A 698 -5.45 -26.05 46.03
CA GLY A 698 -6.42 -25.09 46.53
C GLY A 698 -6.33 -23.76 45.80
N LEU A 699 -7.06 -22.77 46.32
CA LEU A 699 -7.15 -21.44 45.74
C LEU A 699 -6.73 -20.38 46.76
N VAL A 700 -5.86 -19.45 46.36
CA VAL A 700 -5.60 -18.22 47.12
C VAL A 700 -6.41 -17.09 46.50
N VAL A 701 -7.25 -16.45 47.30
CA VAL A 701 -8.18 -15.39 46.89
C VAL A 701 -7.82 -14.10 47.61
N ALA A 702 -7.48 -13.06 46.84
CA ALA A 702 -7.28 -11.69 47.32
C ALA A 702 -8.51 -10.86 46.94
N GLU A 703 -9.26 -10.35 47.91
CA GLU A 703 -10.56 -9.67 47.65
C GLU A 703 -10.43 -8.26 47.05
N ARG A 704 -9.33 -7.54 47.33
CA ARG A 704 -9.16 -6.13 46.93
C ARG A 704 -7.77 -5.82 46.36
N PRO A 705 -7.32 -6.55 45.34
CA PRO A 705 -6.05 -6.27 44.66
C PRO A 705 -6.08 -4.89 44.00
N SER A 706 -4.92 -4.22 43.98
CA SER A 706 -4.77 -2.93 43.29
C SER A 706 -4.28 -3.07 41.84
N MET A 707 -3.91 -4.27 41.41
CA MET A 707 -3.44 -4.57 40.06
C MET A 707 -4.64 -4.94 39.16
N VAL A 708 -4.47 -4.89 37.84
CA VAL A 708 -5.53 -5.26 36.88
C VAL A 708 -5.61 -6.77 36.69
N LEU A 709 -4.47 -7.47 36.73
CA LEU A 709 -4.37 -8.90 36.46
C LEU A 709 -3.86 -9.70 37.66
N GLU A 710 -4.34 -10.94 37.79
CA GLU A 710 -3.84 -11.91 38.77
C GLU A 710 -2.34 -12.18 38.59
N ALA A 711 -1.87 -12.21 37.34
CA ALA A 711 -0.45 -12.38 37.01
C ALA A 711 0.41 -11.26 37.64
N ALA A 712 -0.06 -10.01 37.56
CA ALA A 712 0.66 -8.86 38.10
C ALA A 712 0.66 -8.87 39.64
N THR A 713 -0.48 -9.22 40.25
CA THR A 713 -0.57 -9.46 41.70
C THR A 713 0.37 -10.57 42.16
N LEU A 714 0.43 -11.68 41.43
CA LEU A 714 1.32 -12.80 41.75
C LEU A 714 2.80 -12.40 41.63
N THR A 715 3.19 -11.75 40.53
CA THR A 715 4.58 -11.32 40.31
C THR A 715 5.06 -10.32 41.37
N ALA A 716 4.18 -9.42 41.84
CA ALA A 716 4.53 -8.45 42.87
C ALA A 716 4.98 -9.08 44.19
N TRP A 717 4.51 -10.30 44.49
CA TRP A 717 4.97 -11.12 45.61
C TRP A 717 6.11 -12.06 45.22
N LEU A 718 5.96 -12.76 44.09
CA LEU A 718 6.85 -13.86 43.70
C LEU A 718 8.29 -13.41 43.45
N ASP A 719 8.49 -12.27 42.78
CA ASP A 719 9.83 -11.76 42.47
C ASP A 719 10.65 -11.45 43.75
N PRO A 720 10.12 -10.66 44.72
CA PRO A 720 10.79 -10.47 46.01
C PRO A 720 10.97 -11.77 46.81
N TYR A 721 9.99 -12.68 46.77
CA TYR A 721 10.05 -13.95 47.50
C TYR A 721 11.19 -14.85 47.02
N LEU A 722 11.35 -14.99 45.69
CA LEU A 722 12.44 -15.77 45.08
C LEU A 722 13.80 -15.14 45.39
N ALA A 723 13.91 -13.81 45.32
CA ALA A 723 15.16 -13.11 45.63
C ALA A 723 15.61 -13.31 47.09
N ALA A 724 14.66 -13.52 48.02
CA ALA A 724 14.92 -13.73 49.44
C ALA A 724 15.07 -15.22 49.83
N THR A 725 14.82 -16.17 48.92
CA THR A 725 14.79 -17.60 49.22
C THR A 725 15.89 -18.32 48.45
N GLU A 726 17.03 -18.57 49.12
CA GLU A 726 18.17 -19.30 48.53
C GLU A 726 17.78 -20.71 48.07
N GLY A 727 18.30 -21.13 46.91
CA GLY A 727 18.02 -22.44 46.33
C GLY A 727 16.66 -22.56 45.63
N SER A 728 15.85 -21.49 45.62
CA SER A 728 14.59 -21.46 44.87
C SER A 728 14.76 -20.99 43.43
N SER A 729 13.94 -21.50 42.53
CA SER A 729 13.88 -21.08 41.12
C SER A 729 12.44 -21.12 40.60
N VAL A 730 12.19 -20.42 39.49
CA VAL A 730 10.88 -20.41 38.83
C VAL A 730 11.01 -20.75 37.36
N ASP A 731 10.07 -21.55 36.88
CA ASP A 731 9.87 -21.84 35.46
C ASP A 731 8.45 -21.42 35.02
N TYR A 732 8.32 -21.08 33.73
CA TYR A 732 7.12 -20.52 33.13
C TYR A 732 6.56 -21.53 32.14
N VAL A 733 5.35 -22.04 32.39
CA VAL A 733 4.84 -23.23 31.71
C VAL A 733 3.46 -23.00 31.12
N HIS A 734 3.23 -23.60 29.96
CA HIS A 734 1.93 -23.70 29.29
C HIS A 734 1.34 -25.10 29.47
N GLY A 735 0.03 -25.17 29.67
CA GLY A 735 -0.70 -26.42 29.80
C GLY A 735 -0.61 -27.08 31.18
N GLU A 736 -1.73 -27.67 31.60
CA GLU A 736 -1.86 -28.31 32.92
C GLU A 736 -1.14 -29.67 33.00
N ASP A 737 -0.89 -30.34 31.87
CA ASP A 737 -0.28 -31.68 31.82
C ASP A 737 1.15 -31.67 32.36
N VAL A 738 1.94 -30.65 31.97
CA VAL A 738 3.32 -30.48 32.46
C VAL A 738 3.31 -30.17 33.96
N ILE A 739 2.33 -29.40 34.43
CA ILE A 739 2.16 -29.09 35.86
C ILE A 739 1.85 -30.35 36.66
N ALA A 740 0.93 -31.18 36.18
CA ALA A 740 0.55 -32.42 36.84
C ALA A 740 1.74 -33.38 36.97
N ALA A 741 2.55 -33.52 35.91
CA ALA A 741 3.76 -34.35 35.93
C ALA A 741 4.80 -33.82 36.94
N ARG A 742 5.11 -32.51 36.89
CA ARG A 742 6.17 -31.91 37.72
C ARG A 742 5.80 -31.81 39.21
N THR A 743 4.55 -31.55 39.53
CA THR A 743 4.09 -31.47 40.93
C THR A 743 3.98 -32.84 41.63
N ALA A 744 3.97 -33.93 40.86
CA ALA A 744 3.98 -35.29 41.40
C ALA A 744 5.39 -35.76 41.85
N GLU A 745 6.46 -35.22 41.25
CA GLU A 745 7.84 -35.69 41.41
C GLU A 745 8.47 -35.29 42.77
N ALA A 746 8.19 -34.09 43.29
CA ALA A 746 8.85 -33.57 44.50
C ALA A 746 7.91 -32.74 45.41
N GLY A 747 8.00 -32.93 46.72
CA GLY A 747 7.24 -32.16 47.72
C GLY A 747 7.71 -30.71 47.93
N THR A 748 8.77 -30.29 47.24
CA THR A 748 9.36 -28.95 47.26
C THR A 748 9.01 -28.12 46.02
N THR A 749 8.03 -28.59 45.24
CA THR A 749 7.54 -27.93 44.03
C THR A 749 6.14 -27.36 44.27
N LEU A 750 5.96 -26.08 43.95
CA LEU A 750 4.70 -25.35 44.03
C LEU A 750 4.34 -24.85 42.63
N ALA A 751 3.23 -25.33 42.09
CA ALA A 751 2.64 -24.76 40.89
C ALA A 751 1.62 -23.69 41.26
N LEU A 752 1.66 -22.56 40.56
CA LEU A 752 0.74 -21.44 40.69
C LEU A 752 0.06 -21.20 39.34
N LEU A 753 -1.22 -21.53 39.28
CA LEU A 753 -2.05 -21.45 38.10
C LEU A 753 -2.85 -20.14 38.14
N LEU A 754 -3.02 -19.57 36.94
CA LEU A 754 -3.66 -18.28 36.73
C LEU A 754 -4.89 -18.47 35.83
N PRO A 755 -5.93 -17.65 36.00
CA PRO A 755 -7.09 -17.68 35.10
C PRO A 755 -6.70 -17.18 33.70
N ILE A 756 -7.54 -17.53 32.72
CA ILE A 756 -7.47 -16.96 31.37
C ILE A 756 -7.77 -15.46 31.48
N MET A 757 -6.90 -14.65 30.86
CA MET A 757 -7.07 -13.20 30.81
C MET A 757 -8.25 -12.81 29.90
N ASP A 758 -9.07 -11.85 30.34
CA ASP A 758 -10.04 -11.21 29.46
C ASP A 758 -9.31 -10.35 28.42
N LYS A 759 -9.65 -10.55 27.14
CA LYS A 759 -9.05 -9.80 26.02
C LYS A 759 -9.15 -8.29 26.20
N ASN A 760 -10.22 -7.80 26.82
CA ASN A 760 -10.44 -6.36 27.08
C ASN A 760 -9.48 -5.80 28.14
N ASP A 761 -8.93 -6.65 29.02
CA ASP A 761 -8.02 -6.20 30.07
C ASP A 761 -6.56 -6.09 29.58
N LEU A 762 -6.22 -6.61 28.40
CA LEU A 762 -4.85 -6.56 27.87
C LEU A 762 -4.32 -5.13 27.75
N VAL A 763 -4.98 -4.29 26.94
CA VAL A 763 -4.55 -2.91 26.71
C VAL A 763 -4.73 -2.09 27.98
N LYS A 764 -5.82 -2.33 28.72
CA LYS A 764 -6.10 -1.66 30.00
C LYS A 764 -4.99 -1.87 31.02
N THR A 765 -4.43 -3.08 31.12
CA THR A 765 -3.29 -3.39 31.99
C THR A 765 -2.08 -2.52 31.64
N VAL A 766 -1.71 -2.45 30.36
CA VAL A 766 -0.57 -1.63 29.89
C VAL A 766 -0.79 -0.15 30.22
N VAL A 767 -2.03 0.34 30.11
CA VAL A 767 -2.40 1.74 30.41
C VAL A 767 -2.35 2.05 31.91
N GLN A 768 -2.91 1.18 32.75
CA GLN A 768 -3.09 1.45 34.18
C GLN A 768 -1.83 1.16 35.00
N GLU A 769 -1.03 0.16 34.61
CA GLU A 769 0.13 -0.29 35.38
C GLU A 769 1.45 0.40 34.93
N GLY A 770 1.41 1.23 33.88
CA GLY A 770 2.52 2.11 33.49
C GLY A 770 3.73 1.40 32.88
N GLY A 771 3.62 0.12 32.55
CA GLY A 771 4.63 -0.64 31.84
C GLY A 771 4.24 -2.11 31.68
N PRO A 772 4.79 -2.81 30.67
CA PRO A 772 4.43 -4.19 30.42
C PRO A 772 5.06 -5.16 31.45
N PRO A 773 4.34 -6.20 31.90
CA PRO A 773 4.80 -7.18 32.88
C PRO A 773 5.87 -8.16 32.33
N ARG A 774 6.53 -8.91 33.23
CA ARG A 774 7.49 -9.98 32.87
C ARG A 774 6.72 -11.21 32.34
N GLN A 775 6.64 -11.31 31.02
CA GLN A 775 6.04 -12.42 30.24
C GLN A 775 4.63 -12.82 30.69
N ASN A 776 3.62 -12.31 29.99
CA ASN A 776 2.22 -12.59 30.31
C ASN A 776 1.47 -13.43 29.27
N LEU A 777 1.89 -13.46 28.00
CA LEU A 777 1.03 -13.97 26.92
C LEU A 777 1.80 -14.75 25.85
N PRO A 778 1.47 -16.03 25.65
CA PRO A 778 1.56 -16.70 24.37
C PRO A 778 0.22 -16.48 23.64
N MET A 779 0.27 -16.17 22.35
CA MET A 779 -0.90 -15.95 21.51
C MET A 779 -0.88 -16.83 20.27
#